data_AF-C8W2P0-F1
#
_entry.id   AF-C8W2P0-F1
#
_cell.length_a   1.000
_cell.length_b   1.000
_cell.length_c   1.000
_cell.angle_alpha   90.00
_cell.angle_beta   90.00
_cell.angle_gamma   90.00
#
_symmetry.space_group_name_H-M   'P 1'
#
loop_
_entity.id
_entity.type
_entity.pdbx_description
1 polymer ?
#
loop_
_entity_poly.entity_id
_entity_poly.type
_entity_poly.pdbx_seq_one_letter_code
_entity_poly.pdbx_strand_id
1 'polypeptide(L)'
;MTLSFGLFLDESGDFADRYSGEKRNSLVGGVLAPAGLLTAGLAKSIFDRAFDEVELPRQKLVHMTDMPADKVSPFVLSVFNLLRENNLQPVLIENNERVLIVDPDVTFLNILAEGITRLFEHLGAVNKKVCLNVLAARRLADDKKYPGYKRVLAQEEYSSRLNERLHWSWVRKGLMQGYGSWQVSSFDIGSAREDERLMLADVVCNAWYNRNNEKRIVPGQRDQMEIQVGRFYYTVLEHGSTGAVARLMGEGAIGEAMFETFTSLLALGSTQVHKEILGKKLKELLRDCVDRLAGMSSYGRAHQLSTLRERFYYLVHVERDLHRGRQLLELVQELLIPPLKEKLPDSEGAAIDALEFDLRVINLAIATHRGNLSMAEKQVQHIRGLLPVMASRWENLNAISEFFLREAVHLTNSYDFWGTIKLMNVMYKFIEETIELFPVALPQVFGEGFKSDFKGKVLGCRLQAYAFLGRGDPDYYQRARYDSDLAIAEFEKWDDLARHYLYRCYIETDSGNYADALDWLAKSLGLGPKSEIKIIAESLSADPEGQKLFSLMHYSRLMARSALDGEEKLAGLLYKGWTEYHLENHPFLVSGSDEHPAEILFWKWGSYLLVNGSIKAGQEKHARALKICFASQENDTLYTIGVGILAEQAAILAQGGVKYKNEYKSVLKALRDSLNKLLSKEGLLISLTNYFVHWPAAVEELISNPEPDKIVRRIRKLAHSVPY
;
A
#
# COMPACT_ATOMS: atom_id res chain seq x y z
N MET A 1 20.75 7.75 -39.77
CA MET A 1 21.93 8.65 -39.73
C MET A 1 22.69 8.34 -38.45
N THR A 2 24.00 8.08 -38.53
CA THR A 2 24.85 7.81 -37.36
C THR A 2 25.47 9.10 -36.88
N LEU A 3 25.37 9.39 -35.58
CA LEU A 3 26.05 10.50 -34.92
C LEU A 3 27.28 9.95 -34.20
N SER A 4 28.45 10.49 -34.51
CA SER A 4 29.70 10.09 -33.87
C SER A 4 30.25 11.25 -33.05
N PHE A 5 30.66 10.97 -31.81
CA PHE A 5 31.22 11.94 -30.88
C PHE A 5 32.52 11.44 -30.24
N GLY A 6 33.38 12.39 -29.86
CA GLY A 6 34.49 12.17 -28.92
C GLY A 6 34.09 12.64 -27.53
N LEU A 7 34.34 11.82 -26.51
CA LEU A 7 34.10 12.13 -25.10
C LEU A 7 35.42 12.07 -24.33
N PHE A 8 35.80 13.18 -23.72
CA PHE A 8 37.06 13.34 -22.99
C PHE A 8 36.73 13.53 -21.50
N LEU A 9 37.26 12.67 -20.63
CA LEU A 9 36.85 12.61 -19.21
C LEU A 9 38.04 12.66 -18.26
N ASP A 10 37.84 13.35 -17.15
CA ASP A 10 38.72 13.33 -15.97
C ASP A 10 37.87 13.20 -14.69
N GLU A 11 38.52 12.98 -13.55
CA GLU A 11 37.89 12.83 -12.25
C GLU A 11 38.32 13.92 -11.26
N SER A 12 37.47 14.19 -10.28
CA SER A 12 37.82 15.07 -9.15
C SER A 12 37.08 14.65 -7.89
N GLY A 13 37.79 14.74 -6.77
CA GLY A 13 37.27 14.44 -5.44
C GLY A 13 37.69 13.09 -4.89
N ASP A 14 37.31 12.84 -3.64
CA ASP A 14 37.60 11.59 -2.95
C ASP A 14 36.42 10.62 -3.09
N PHE A 15 36.66 9.49 -3.73
CA PHE A 15 35.65 8.43 -3.94
C PHE A 15 35.58 7.47 -2.76
N ALA A 16 36.45 7.61 -1.75
CA ALA A 16 36.38 6.92 -0.47
C ALA A 16 35.56 7.68 0.57
N ASP A 17 35.34 8.97 0.36
CA ASP A 17 34.73 9.87 1.34
C ASP A 17 33.24 9.54 1.54
N ARG A 18 32.90 9.12 2.76
CA ARG A 18 31.52 8.88 3.18
C ARG A 18 30.89 10.10 3.85
N TYR A 19 31.65 10.88 4.64
CA TYR A 19 31.14 11.97 5.48
C TYR A 19 32.27 12.88 6.05
N SER A 20 33.25 13.28 5.24
CA SER A 20 34.09 14.40 5.61
C SER A 20 33.20 15.64 5.67
N GLY A 21 33.35 16.48 6.70
CA GLY A 21 32.59 17.72 6.85
C GLY A 21 32.82 18.74 5.72
N GLU A 22 33.60 18.40 4.69
CA GLU A 22 33.78 19.19 3.48
C GLU A 22 32.57 19.05 2.55
N LYS A 23 32.01 20.18 2.09
CA LYS A 23 30.82 20.26 1.22
C LYS A 23 31.13 19.94 -0.27
N ARG A 24 31.99 18.98 -0.58
CA ARG A 24 32.36 18.63 -1.97
C ARG A 24 32.03 17.17 -2.27
N ASN A 25 31.61 16.89 -3.50
CA ASN A 25 31.19 15.56 -3.93
C ASN A 25 32.18 15.05 -4.99
N SER A 26 32.46 13.75 -4.99
CA SER A 26 33.26 13.13 -6.06
C SER A 26 32.49 13.15 -7.38
N LEU A 27 33.20 13.37 -8.48
CA LEU A 27 32.59 13.47 -9.81
C LEU A 27 33.53 13.05 -10.93
N VAL A 28 32.93 12.72 -12.07
CA VAL A 28 33.60 12.53 -13.36
C VAL A 28 33.07 13.59 -14.31
N GLY A 29 33.96 14.33 -14.96
CA GLY A 29 33.60 15.47 -15.80
C GLY A 29 34.50 15.63 -17.01
N GLY A 30 34.03 16.36 -18.00
CA GLY A 30 34.86 16.72 -19.14
C GLY A 30 34.08 17.28 -20.32
N VAL A 31 34.51 16.95 -21.54
CA VAL A 31 34.05 17.61 -22.77
C VAL A 31 33.55 16.60 -23.79
N LEU A 32 32.36 16.84 -24.33
CA LEU A 32 31.77 16.16 -25.47
C LEU A 32 31.93 17.01 -26.73
N ALA A 33 32.38 16.39 -27.81
CA ALA A 33 32.57 17.03 -29.11
C ALA A 33 32.08 16.13 -30.25
N PRO A 34 31.59 16.68 -31.37
CA PRO A 34 31.48 15.93 -32.62
C PRO A 34 32.80 15.22 -32.96
N ALA A 35 32.71 14.00 -33.53
CA ALA A 35 33.89 13.20 -33.80
C ALA A 35 34.90 13.96 -34.68
N GLY A 36 36.16 13.98 -34.23
CA GLY A 36 37.27 14.66 -34.90
C GLY A 36 37.36 16.16 -34.68
N LEU A 37 36.37 16.81 -34.05
CA LEU A 37 36.38 18.26 -33.82
C LEU A 37 37.43 18.67 -32.77
N LEU A 38 37.41 18.02 -31.60
CA LEU A 38 38.35 18.34 -30.52
C LEU A 38 39.69 17.63 -30.72
N THR A 39 40.62 18.36 -31.34
CA THR A 39 42.03 17.96 -31.52
C THR A 39 42.93 18.60 -30.44
N ALA A 40 44.14 18.06 -30.24
CA ALA A 40 45.13 18.68 -29.36
C ALA A 40 45.46 20.13 -29.76
N GLY A 41 45.50 20.43 -31.07
CA GLY A 41 45.70 21.78 -31.58
C GLY A 41 44.55 22.74 -31.23
N LEU A 42 43.30 22.28 -31.34
CA LEU A 42 42.14 23.07 -30.92
C LEU A 42 42.14 23.30 -29.41
N ALA A 43 42.40 22.25 -28.63
CA ALA A 43 42.50 22.35 -27.17
C ALA A 43 43.58 23.37 -26.73
N LYS A 44 44.76 23.31 -27.36
CA LYS A 44 45.83 24.28 -27.15
C LYS A 44 45.40 25.70 -27.53
N SER A 45 44.68 25.89 -28.64
CA SER A 45 44.20 27.21 -29.04
C SER A 45 43.19 27.81 -28.05
N ILE A 46 42.34 26.96 -27.44
CA ILE A 46 41.43 27.36 -26.38
C ILE A 46 42.23 27.83 -25.16
N PHE A 47 43.26 27.09 -24.76
CA PHE A 47 44.12 27.51 -23.66
C PHE A 47 44.90 28.78 -23.95
N ASP A 48 45.52 28.89 -25.12
CA ASP A 48 46.27 30.08 -25.52
C ASP A 48 45.37 31.33 -25.47
N ARG A 49 44.14 31.24 -26.00
CA ARG A 49 43.15 32.33 -25.91
C ARG A 49 42.74 32.62 -24.47
N ALA A 50 42.49 31.59 -23.66
CA ALA A 50 42.12 31.77 -22.26
C ALA A 50 43.23 32.42 -21.44
N PHE A 51 44.49 32.05 -21.68
CA PHE A 51 45.67 32.68 -21.06
C PHE A 51 45.82 34.15 -21.47
N ASP A 52 45.64 34.44 -22.76
CA ASP A 52 45.69 35.81 -23.28
C ASP A 52 44.56 36.67 -22.68
N GLU A 53 43.32 36.14 -22.56
CA GLU A 53 42.16 36.85 -21.98
C GLU A 53 42.31 37.18 -20.49
N VAL A 54 43.08 36.39 -19.73
CA VAL A 54 43.33 36.63 -18.29
C VAL A 54 44.70 37.21 -17.97
N GLU A 55 45.47 37.56 -19.01
CA GLU A 55 46.82 38.13 -18.93
C GLU A 55 47.81 37.25 -18.15
N LEU A 56 47.80 35.94 -18.40
CA LEU A 56 48.72 34.98 -17.80
C LEU A 56 49.71 34.43 -18.84
N PRO A 57 50.96 34.13 -18.44
CA PRO A 57 51.92 33.50 -19.34
C PRO A 57 51.41 32.11 -19.74
N ARG A 58 51.42 31.83 -21.04
CA ARG A 58 51.01 30.54 -21.59
C ARG A 58 51.85 29.42 -20.98
N GLN A 59 51.19 28.37 -20.51
CA GLN A 59 51.85 27.21 -19.91
C GLN A 59 51.71 25.99 -20.80
N LYS A 60 52.75 25.14 -20.80
CA LYS A 60 52.72 23.86 -21.54
C LYS A 60 51.83 22.82 -20.84
N LEU A 61 51.73 22.89 -19.51
CA LEU A 61 50.90 22.04 -18.69
C LEU A 61 49.88 22.94 -17.99
N VAL A 62 48.60 22.65 -18.15
CA VAL A 62 47.53 23.36 -17.43
C VAL A 62 47.00 22.42 -16.36
N HIS A 63 47.30 22.73 -15.10
CA HIS A 63 46.76 22.02 -13.95
C HIS A 63 46.18 23.05 -12.98
N MET A 64 44.88 22.92 -12.67
CA MET A 64 44.12 23.98 -12.01
C MET A 64 44.63 24.34 -10.60
N THR A 65 45.37 23.45 -9.94
CA THR A 65 45.97 23.73 -8.63
C THR A 65 47.15 24.69 -8.66
N ASP A 66 47.76 24.87 -9.84
CA ASP A 66 49.03 25.60 -9.99
C ASP A 66 48.81 27.06 -10.43
N MET A 67 47.55 27.46 -10.62
CA MET A 67 47.14 28.79 -11.06
C MET A 67 46.93 29.76 -9.88
N PRO A 68 47.30 31.05 -10.01
CA PRO A 68 47.04 32.07 -8.99
C PRO A 68 45.55 32.16 -8.66
N ALA A 69 45.22 32.18 -7.36
CA ALA A 69 43.84 32.05 -6.88
C ALA A 69 42.89 33.14 -7.42
N ASP A 70 43.40 34.34 -7.67
CA ASP A 70 42.68 35.48 -8.25
C ASP A 70 42.41 35.35 -9.76
N LYS A 71 43.16 34.49 -10.45
CA LYS A 71 43.05 34.27 -11.90
C LYS A 71 42.32 32.98 -12.28
N VAL A 72 42.18 32.03 -11.35
CA VAL A 72 41.46 30.75 -11.53
C VAL A 72 40.04 30.97 -12.07
N SER A 73 39.29 31.86 -11.44
CA SER A 73 37.88 32.08 -11.76
C SER A 73 37.66 32.71 -13.17
N PRO A 74 38.32 33.84 -13.51
CA PRO A 74 38.27 34.39 -14.86
C PRO A 74 38.72 33.40 -15.95
N PHE A 75 39.75 32.60 -15.67
CA PHE A 75 40.27 31.63 -16.62
C PHE A 75 39.27 30.51 -16.91
N VAL A 76 38.64 29.95 -15.87
CA VAL A 76 37.57 28.95 -16.03
C VAL A 76 36.44 29.50 -16.87
N LEU A 77 35.97 30.72 -16.61
CA LEU A 77 34.90 31.34 -17.39
C LEU A 77 35.29 31.53 -18.86
N SER A 78 36.51 31.97 -19.12
CA SER A 78 37.05 32.07 -20.48
C SER A 78 37.04 30.71 -21.17
N VAL A 79 37.58 29.66 -20.53
CA VAL A 79 37.57 28.28 -21.08
C VAL A 79 36.14 27.81 -21.37
N PHE A 80 35.19 27.97 -20.45
CA PHE A 80 33.79 27.57 -20.64
C PHE A 80 33.14 28.32 -21.82
N ASN A 81 33.36 29.64 -21.93
CA ASN A 81 32.88 30.43 -23.07
C ASN A 81 33.49 29.95 -24.39
N LEU A 82 34.80 29.68 -24.41
CA LEU A 82 35.53 29.19 -25.58
C LEU A 82 35.08 27.78 -25.98
N LEU A 83 34.74 26.90 -25.03
CA LEU A 83 34.13 25.60 -25.34
C LEU A 83 32.82 25.81 -26.10
N ARG A 84 31.95 26.70 -25.62
CA ARG A 84 30.67 27.01 -26.27
C ARG A 84 30.85 27.63 -27.65
N GLU A 85 31.78 28.58 -27.81
CA GLU A 85 32.11 29.20 -29.11
C GLU A 85 32.54 28.16 -30.15
N ASN A 86 33.22 27.11 -29.70
CA ASN A 86 33.71 26.02 -30.56
C ASN A 86 32.74 24.84 -30.69
N ASN A 87 31.48 24.99 -30.26
CA ASN A 87 30.45 23.93 -30.26
C ASN A 87 30.86 22.67 -29.47
N LEU A 88 31.58 22.87 -28.38
CA LEU A 88 31.97 21.83 -27.43
C LEU A 88 31.07 21.91 -26.20
N GLN A 89 30.67 20.75 -25.68
CA GLN A 89 29.69 20.65 -24.60
C GLN A 89 30.34 20.09 -23.33
N PRO A 90 30.37 20.85 -22.22
CA PRO A 90 30.72 20.30 -20.92
C PRO A 90 29.74 19.20 -20.49
N VAL A 91 30.26 18.10 -19.95
CA VAL A 91 29.49 16.97 -19.40
C VAL A 91 29.97 16.67 -17.99
N LEU A 92 29.04 16.50 -17.06
CA LEU A 92 29.35 16.30 -15.64
C LEU A 92 28.48 15.22 -15.02
N ILE A 93 29.11 14.34 -14.23
CA ILE A 93 28.46 13.22 -13.57
C ILE A 93 28.89 13.22 -12.10
N GLU A 94 28.00 13.61 -11.20
CA GLU A 94 28.32 13.88 -9.79
C GLU A 94 27.73 12.82 -8.84
N ASN A 95 28.53 12.34 -7.89
CA ASN A 95 28.07 11.52 -6.77
C ASN A 95 27.47 12.41 -5.68
N ASN A 96 26.31 13.02 -5.97
CA ASN A 96 25.68 13.99 -5.08
C ASN A 96 25.32 13.40 -3.70
N GLU A 97 25.03 12.11 -3.65
CA GLU A 97 24.67 11.38 -2.43
C GLU A 97 25.87 10.77 -1.69
N ARG A 98 27.10 10.94 -2.21
CA ARG A 98 28.36 10.44 -1.62
C ARG A 98 28.34 8.94 -1.32
N VAL A 99 27.75 8.17 -2.23
CA VAL A 99 27.64 6.72 -2.07
C VAL A 99 29.00 6.08 -2.34
N LEU A 100 29.45 5.22 -1.43
CA LEU A 100 30.54 4.29 -1.68
C LEU A 100 29.96 2.94 -2.12
N ILE A 101 30.23 2.54 -3.36
CA ILE A 101 29.86 1.25 -3.92
C ILE A 101 31.05 0.31 -3.78
N VAL A 102 31.01 -0.57 -2.77
CA VAL A 102 32.06 -1.56 -2.45
C VAL A 102 33.38 -0.92 -2.02
N ASP A 103 34.06 -0.22 -2.92
CA ASP A 103 35.32 0.47 -2.73
C ASP A 103 35.45 1.69 -3.67
N PRO A 104 36.47 2.56 -3.50
CA PRO A 104 36.59 3.79 -4.28
C PRO A 104 36.74 3.57 -5.79
N ASP A 105 37.42 2.50 -6.20
CA ASP A 105 37.63 2.17 -7.61
C ASP A 105 36.32 1.73 -8.27
N VAL A 106 35.59 0.84 -7.59
CA VAL A 106 34.28 0.36 -8.05
C VAL A 106 33.26 1.49 -8.07
N THR A 107 33.32 2.42 -7.11
CA THR A 107 32.47 3.61 -7.07
C THR A 107 32.70 4.48 -8.30
N PHE A 108 33.96 4.81 -8.60
CA PHE A 108 34.33 5.56 -9.79
C PHE A 108 33.90 4.88 -11.09
N LEU A 109 34.19 3.58 -11.25
CA LEU A 109 33.81 2.84 -12.46
C LEU A 109 32.29 2.82 -12.67
N ASN A 110 31.50 2.76 -11.60
CA ASN A 110 30.04 2.87 -11.68
C ASN A 110 29.58 4.28 -12.03
N ILE A 111 30.18 5.32 -11.46
CA ILE A 111 29.87 6.72 -11.79
C ILE A 111 30.10 6.98 -13.27
N LEU A 112 31.27 6.59 -13.77
CA LEU A 112 31.66 6.74 -15.17
C LEU A 112 30.72 5.94 -16.10
N ALA A 113 30.44 4.67 -15.78
CA ALA A 113 29.60 3.82 -16.62
C ALA A 113 28.13 4.30 -16.67
N GLU A 114 27.57 4.72 -15.54
CA GLU A 114 26.22 5.27 -15.46
C GLU A 114 26.13 6.58 -16.26
N GLY A 115 27.08 7.49 -16.08
CA GLY A 115 27.07 8.77 -16.79
C GLY A 115 27.20 8.64 -18.30
N ILE A 116 28.07 7.75 -18.80
CA ILE A 116 28.16 7.45 -20.23
C ILE A 116 26.84 6.83 -20.74
N THR A 117 26.20 5.97 -19.95
CA THR A 117 24.90 5.39 -20.30
C THR A 117 23.82 6.48 -20.41
N ARG A 118 23.72 7.40 -19.44
CA ARG A 118 22.79 8.54 -19.48
C ARG A 118 23.05 9.48 -20.66
N LEU A 119 24.31 9.67 -21.01
CA LEU A 119 24.67 10.44 -22.19
C LEU A 119 24.16 9.77 -23.48
N PHE A 120 24.29 8.44 -23.62
CA PHE A 120 23.68 7.72 -24.75
C PHE A 120 22.16 7.88 -24.80
N GLU A 121 21.48 7.84 -23.65
CA GLU A 121 20.03 8.07 -23.56
C GLU A 121 19.66 9.46 -24.08
N HIS A 122 20.41 10.48 -23.66
CA HIS A 122 20.19 11.86 -24.05
C HIS A 122 20.41 12.08 -25.56
N LEU A 123 21.50 11.53 -26.11
CA LEU A 123 21.83 11.66 -27.53
C LEU A 123 20.94 10.78 -28.43
N GLY A 124 20.37 9.71 -27.90
CA GLY A 124 19.63 8.67 -28.62
C GLY A 124 18.11 8.87 -28.75
N ALA A 125 17.54 9.96 -28.23
CA ALA A 125 16.09 10.18 -28.06
C ALA A 125 15.21 10.15 -29.34
N VAL A 126 15.78 10.02 -30.55
CA VAL A 126 15.06 10.07 -31.84
C VAL A 126 15.44 8.92 -32.79
N ASN A 127 15.57 7.69 -32.29
CA ASN A 127 15.95 6.49 -33.08
C ASN A 127 17.24 6.66 -33.92
N LYS A 128 18.18 7.46 -33.44
CA LYS A 128 19.48 7.70 -34.10
C LYS A 128 20.53 6.71 -33.60
N LYS A 129 21.43 6.27 -34.50
CA LYS A 129 22.62 5.52 -34.10
C LYS A 129 23.65 6.48 -33.53
N VAL A 130 24.19 6.22 -32.35
CA VAL A 130 25.16 7.04 -31.63
C VAL A 130 26.43 6.23 -31.39
N CYS A 131 27.57 6.76 -31.81
CA CYS A 131 28.89 6.20 -31.60
C CYS A 131 29.72 7.15 -30.72
N LEU A 132 30.32 6.64 -29.64
CA LEU A 132 31.23 7.38 -28.77
C LEU A 132 32.65 6.82 -28.86
N ASN A 133 33.63 7.69 -29.01
CA ASN A 133 35.05 7.38 -28.77
C ASN A 133 35.44 8.06 -27.46
N VAL A 134 35.74 7.26 -26.44
CA VAL A 134 36.00 7.75 -25.09
C VAL A 134 37.50 7.79 -24.83
N LEU A 135 38.01 8.93 -24.39
CA LEU A 135 39.37 9.07 -23.87
C LEU A 135 39.28 9.55 -22.42
N ALA A 136 39.68 8.69 -21.47
CA ALA A 136 39.64 9.01 -20.05
C ALA A 136 41.06 9.20 -19.48
N ALA A 137 41.22 10.06 -18.48
CA ALA A 137 42.47 10.16 -17.73
C ALA A 137 42.72 8.89 -16.89
N ARG A 138 43.99 8.50 -16.75
CA ARG A 138 44.42 7.35 -15.93
C ARG A 138 44.12 7.60 -14.46
N ARG A 139 43.29 6.75 -13.85
CA ARG A 139 43.07 6.73 -12.40
C ARG A 139 44.15 5.90 -11.69
N LEU A 140 44.68 6.45 -10.60
CA LEU A 140 45.58 5.77 -9.67
C LEU A 140 44.77 5.18 -8.50
N ALA A 141 44.64 3.86 -8.49
CA ALA A 141 44.02 3.08 -7.44
C ALA A 141 45.03 2.64 -6.38
N ASP A 142 44.57 2.32 -5.17
CA ASP A 142 45.42 1.65 -4.18
C ASP A 142 45.66 0.18 -4.58
N ASP A 143 46.91 -0.28 -4.46
CA ASP A 143 47.25 -1.66 -4.76
C ASP A 143 46.74 -2.60 -3.65
N LYS A 144 45.76 -3.43 -3.99
CA LYS A 144 45.13 -4.39 -3.07
C LYS A 144 46.09 -5.50 -2.59
N LYS A 145 47.20 -5.76 -3.30
CA LYS A 145 48.22 -6.75 -2.93
C LYS A 145 49.37 -6.14 -2.15
N TYR A 146 49.70 -4.87 -2.40
CA TYR A 146 50.81 -4.15 -1.76
C TYR A 146 50.33 -2.84 -1.13
N PRO A 147 49.88 -2.86 0.14
CA PRO A 147 49.42 -1.67 0.85
C PRO A 147 50.46 -0.55 0.82
N GLY A 148 50.07 0.65 0.36
CA GLY A 148 50.95 1.83 0.21
C GLY A 148 51.48 2.09 -1.19
N TYR A 149 51.28 1.15 -2.15
CA TYR A 149 51.60 1.36 -3.56
C TYR A 149 50.34 1.76 -4.35
N LYS A 150 50.51 2.59 -5.38
CA LYS A 150 49.45 2.97 -6.32
C LYS A 150 49.55 2.11 -7.59
N ARG A 151 48.43 1.56 -8.05
CA ARG A 151 48.29 0.88 -9.35
C ARG A 151 47.47 1.73 -10.31
N VAL A 152 47.69 1.59 -11.62
CA VAL A 152 46.78 2.16 -12.62
C VAL A 152 45.63 1.17 -12.85
N LEU A 153 44.39 1.65 -12.89
CA LEU A 153 43.26 0.81 -13.31
C LEU A 153 43.43 0.37 -14.77
N ALA A 154 43.26 -0.92 -15.05
CA ALA A 154 43.44 -1.46 -16.39
C ALA A 154 42.27 -1.09 -17.32
N GLN A 155 42.53 -0.93 -18.62
CA GLN A 155 41.52 -0.54 -19.63
C GLN A 155 40.34 -1.52 -19.71
N GLU A 156 40.61 -2.79 -19.44
CA GLU A 156 39.60 -3.85 -19.38
C GLU A 156 38.62 -3.64 -18.23
N GLU A 157 39.04 -3.06 -17.09
CA GLU A 157 38.17 -2.78 -15.94
C GLU A 157 37.10 -1.73 -16.29
N TYR A 158 37.50 -0.66 -17.01
CA TYR A 158 36.59 0.36 -17.53
C TYR A 158 35.60 -0.23 -18.55
N SER A 159 36.14 -0.92 -19.54
CA SER A 159 35.36 -1.46 -20.66
C SER A 159 34.38 -2.54 -20.19
N SER A 160 34.79 -3.41 -19.26
CA SER A 160 33.92 -4.44 -18.70
C SER A 160 32.73 -3.84 -17.96
N ARG A 161 32.95 -2.84 -17.10
CA ARG A 161 31.87 -2.24 -16.30
C ARG A 161 30.92 -1.40 -17.15
N LEU A 162 31.45 -0.68 -18.13
CA LEU A 162 30.66 0.07 -19.10
C LEU A 162 29.81 -0.86 -19.95
N ASN A 163 30.38 -1.94 -20.49
CA ASN A 163 29.66 -2.91 -21.31
C ASN A 163 28.56 -3.63 -20.51
N GLU A 164 28.83 -4.00 -19.26
CA GLU A 164 27.81 -4.57 -18.36
C GLU A 164 26.62 -3.60 -18.20
N ARG A 165 26.88 -2.32 -17.89
CA ARG A 165 25.83 -1.31 -17.71
C ARG A 165 25.05 -1.02 -18.99
N LEU A 166 25.73 -0.90 -20.13
CA LEU A 166 25.11 -0.71 -21.43
C LEU A 166 24.24 -1.92 -21.82
N HIS A 167 24.74 -3.14 -21.61
CA HIS A 167 23.99 -4.38 -21.89
C HIS A 167 22.69 -4.43 -21.09
N TRP A 168 22.74 -4.17 -19.77
CA TRP A 168 21.54 -4.07 -18.94
C TRP A 168 20.59 -2.96 -19.40
N SER A 169 21.10 -1.83 -19.92
CA SER A 169 20.27 -0.77 -20.49
C SER A 169 19.58 -1.20 -21.79
N TRP A 170 20.26 -1.96 -22.65
CA TRP A 170 19.69 -2.51 -23.89
C TRP A 170 18.58 -3.53 -23.63
N VAL A 171 18.80 -4.46 -22.68
CA VAL A 171 17.82 -5.49 -22.28
C VAL A 171 16.52 -4.83 -21.81
N ARG A 172 16.63 -3.85 -20.90
CA ARG A 172 15.48 -3.17 -20.27
C ARG A 172 14.64 -2.36 -21.25
N LYS A 173 15.24 -1.87 -22.34
CA LYS A 173 14.56 -1.05 -23.36
C LYS A 173 14.04 -1.84 -24.56
N GLY A 174 14.12 -3.17 -24.54
CA GLY A 174 13.71 -4.01 -25.67
C GLY A 174 14.57 -3.80 -26.93
N LEU A 175 15.79 -3.25 -26.79
CA LEU A 175 16.69 -2.93 -27.90
C LEU A 175 17.54 -4.14 -28.35
N MET A 176 17.21 -5.35 -27.89
CA MET A 176 17.95 -6.59 -28.15
C MET A 176 18.00 -6.99 -29.64
N GLN A 177 17.06 -6.55 -30.48
CA GLN A 177 17.15 -6.73 -31.95
C GLN A 177 17.88 -5.57 -32.67
N GLY A 178 18.43 -4.62 -31.91
CA GLY A 178 19.03 -3.38 -32.38
C GLY A 178 20.38 -3.06 -31.74
N TYR A 179 21.24 -4.07 -31.50
CA TYR A 179 22.64 -3.96 -31.05
C TYR A 179 23.52 -2.92 -31.79
N GLY A 180 23.00 -2.27 -32.85
CA GLY A 180 23.69 -1.25 -33.62
C GLY A 180 23.25 0.20 -33.37
N SER A 181 22.46 0.53 -32.33
CA SER A 181 22.06 1.93 -32.07
C SER A 181 22.99 2.69 -31.13
N TRP A 182 23.59 2.07 -30.12
CA TRP A 182 24.59 2.72 -29.25
C TRP A 182 25.88 1.92 -29.28
N GLN A 183 26.98 2.57 -29.60
CA GLN A 183 28.27 1.92 -29.71
C GLN A 183 29.35 2.77 -29.06
N VAL A 184 30.15 2.17 -28.19
CA VAL A 184 31.44 2.71 -27.77
C VAL A 184 32.47 2.13 -28.74
N SER A 185 32.96 2.93 -29.68
CA SER A 185 33.87 2.43 -30.72
C SER A 185 35.30 2.26 -30.21
N SER A 186 35.73 3.11 -29.28
CA SER A 186 36.97 2.94 -28.52
C SER A 186 36.81 3.48 -27.10
N PHE A 187 37.55 2.89 -26.17
CA PHE A 187 37.71 3.38 -24.81
C PHE A 187 39.20 3.39 -24.49
N ASP A 188 39.84 4.55 -24.62
CA ASP A 188 41.28 4.71 -24.46
C ASP A 188 41.60 5.43 -23.15
N ILE A 189 42.79 5.18 -22.58
CA ILE A 189 43.23 5.82 -21.34
C ILE A 189 44.52 6.61 -21.55
N GLY A 190 44.46 7.91 -21.26
CA GLY A 190 45.54 8.87 -21.45
C GLY A 190 45.99 9.57 -20.17
N SER A 191 46.91 10.52 -20.30
CA SER A 191 47.39 11.34 -19.19
C SER A 191 47.03 12.80 -19.44
N ALA A 192 46.36 13.44 -18.47
CA ALA A 192 46.11 14.88 -18.49
C ALA A 192 47.41 15.70 -18.40
N ARG A 193 48.58 15.07 -18.21
CA ARG A 193 49.89 15.74 -18.29
C ARG A 193 50.49 15.79 -19.68
N GLU A 194 49.96 14.98 -20.60
CA GLU A 194 50.54 14.75 -21.93
C GLU A 194 49.56 15.09 -23.07
N ASP A 195 48.25 15.15 -22.78
CA ASP A 195 47.21 15.41 -23.77
C ASP A 195 46.37 16.64 -23.40
N GLU A 196 46.43 17.67 -24.23
CA GLU A 196 45.71 18.94 -24.02
C GLU A 196 44.19 18.77 -23.99
N ARG A 197 43.65 17.70 -24.60
CA ARG A 197 42.20 17.41 -24.56
C ARG A 197 41.77 16.90 -23.19
N LEU A 198 42.63 16.14 -22.52
CA LEU A 198 42.41 15.69 -21.14
C LEU A 198 42.68 16.83 -20.14
N MET A 199 43.60 17.77 -20.44
CA MET A 199 43.73 19.01 -19.65
C MET A 199 42.44 19.83 -19.66
N LEU A 200 41.71 19.90 -20.78
CA LEU A 200 40.39 20.56 -20.80
C LEU A 200 39.37 19.82 -19.93
N ALA A 201 39.41 18.49 -19.91
CA ALA A 201 38.56 17.70 -19.04
C ALA A 201 38.86 17.95 -17.54
N ASP A 202 40.15 18.03 -17.16
CA ASP A 202 40.58 18.43 -15.82
C ASP A 202 40.01 19.80 -15.43
N VAL A 203 40.15 20.80 -16.29
CA VAL A 203 39.63 22.16 -16.01
C VAL A 203 38.12 22.15 -15.77
N VAL A 204 37.34 21.47 -16.60
CA VAL A 204 35.88 21.35 -16.43
C VAL A 204 35.54 20.63 -15.12
N CYS A 205 36.19 19.50 -14.86
CA CYS A 205 35.94 18.67 -13.69
C CYS A 205 36.32 19.40 -12.39
N ASN A 206 37.50 20.00 -12.34
CA ASN A 206 38.03 20.74 -11.20
C ASN A 206 37.22 22.02 -10.91
N ALA A 207 36.82 22.75 -11.95
CA ALA A 207 35.97 23.93 -11.81
C ALA A 207 34.65 23.56 -11.13
N TRP A 208 33.99 22.48 -11.57
CA TRP A 208 32.73 22.04 -10.99
C TRP A 208 32.88 21.49 -9.58
N TYR A 209 33.98 20.78 -9.29
CA TYR A 209 34.31 20.29 -7.95
C TYR A 209 34.47 21.44 -6.95
N ASN A 210 35.05 22.55 -7.39
CA ASN A 210 35.28 23.73 -6.56
C ASN A 210 34.13 24.75 -6.60
N ARG A 211 33.00 24.47 -7.28
CA ARG A 211 31.91 25.43 -7.56
C ARG A 211 31.28 26.13 -6.35
N ASN A 212 31.42 25.54 -5.16
CA ASN A 212 30.89 26.06 -3.89
C ASN A 212 31.98 26.68 -2.99
N ASN A 213 33.21 26.83 -3.49
CA ASN A 213 34.31 27.44 -2.74
C ASN A 213 34.33 28.96 -2.98
N GLU A 214 33.71 29.71 -2.07
CA GLU A 214 33.61 31.18 -2.11
C GLU A 214 34.97 31.90 -2.24
N LYS A 215 36.07 31.25 -1.86
CA LYS A 215 37.42 31.82 -1.98
C LYS A 215 38.03 31.70 -3.38
N ARG A 216 37.44 30.90 -4.28
CA ARG A 216 38.00 30.59 -5.60
C ARG A 216 37.09 31.00 -6.76
N ILE A 217 35.93 31.59 -6.47
CA ILE A 217 34.85 31.81 -7.45
C ILE A 217 34.30 33.22 -7.30
N VAL A 218 34.19 33.94 -8.41
CA VAL A 218 33.56 35.27 -8.44
C VAL A 218 32.03 35.16 -8.46
N PRO A 219 31.29 36.16 -7.93
CA PRO A 219 29.83 36.17 -7.97
C PRO A 219 29.27 35.95 -9.39
N GLY A 220 28.30 35.05 -9.54
CA GLY A 220 27.64 34.74 -10.82
C GLY A 220 28.36 33.72 -11.71
N GLN A 221 29.61 33.34 -11.41
CA GLN A 221 30.32 32.30 -12.19
C GLN A 221 29.61 30.94 -12.13
N ARG A 222 29.11 30.57 -10.94
CA ARG A 222 28.39 29.31 -10.75
C ARG A 222 27.18 29.21 -11.68
N ASP A 223 26.35 30.25 -11.71
CA ASP A 223 25.14 30.29 -12.54
C ASP A 223 25.49 30.18 -14.02
N GLN A 224 26.57 30.86 -14.46
CA GLN A 224 27.06 30.76 -15.84
C GLN A 224 27.52 29.34 -16.19
N MET A 225 28.25 28.67 -15.29
CA MET A 225 28.65 27.27 -15.49
C MET A 225 27.44 26.34 -15.53
N GLU A 226 26.47 26.50 -14.61
CA GLU A 226 25.24 25.71 -14.58
C GLU A 226 24.43 25.87 -15.88
N ILE A 227 24.33 27.09 -16.42
CA ILE A 227 23.67 27.36 -17.71
C ILE A 227 24.37 26.66 -18.88
N GLN A 228 25.71 26.66 -18.91
CA GLN A 228 26.47 26.08 -20.01
C GLN A 228 26.52 24.55 -19.98
N VAL A 229 26.53 23.96 -18.79
CA VAL A 229 26.42 22.50 -18.62
C VAL A 229 24.99 22.05 -18.94
N GLY A 230 23.99 22.79 -18.45
CA GLY A 230 22.59 22.58 -18.76
C GLY A 230 22.14 21.13 -18.55
N ARG A 231 21.65 20.51 -19.63
CA ARG A 231 21.08 19.15 -19.61
C ARG A 231 22.11 18.02 -19.56
N PHE A 232 23.40 18.34 -19.61
CA PHE A 232 24.51 17.38 -19.57
C PHE A 232 25.11 17.23 -18.17
N TYR A 233 24.34 17.58 -17.14
CA TYR A 233 24.61 17.28 -15.75
C TYR A 233 23.80 16.05 -15.30
N TYR A 234 24.48 15.06 -14.76
CA TYR A 234 23.92 13.80 -14.28
C TYR A 234 24.34 13.53 -12.83
N THR A 235 23.49 12.86 -12.05
CA THR A 235 23.84 12.43 -10.68
C THR A 235 23.81 10.91 -10.55
N VAL A 236 24.76 10.37 -9.78
CA VAL A 236 24.90 8.92 -9.59
C VAL A 236 24.13 8.50 -8.36
N LEU A 237 23.12 7.65 -8.60
CA LEU A 237 22.09 7.23 -7.65
C LEU A 237 21.22 8.41 -7.20
N GLU A 238 19.96 8.41 -7.63
CA GLU A 238 18.92 9.29 -7.08
C GLU A 238 18.11 8.46 -6.08
N HIS A 239 18.49 8.44 -4.80
CA HIS A 239 17.69 7.91 -3.69
C HIS A 239 16.69 8.96 -3.16
N GLY A 240 16.33 9.95 -3.98
CA GLY A 240 15.17 10.80 -3.75
C GLY A 240 13.92 10.24 -4.43
N SER A 241 12.74 10.40 -3.82
CA SER A 241 11.43 10.01 -4.36
C SER A 241 11.25 10.34 -5.84
N THR A 242 11.69 11.50 -6.32
CA THR A 242 11.58 11.87 -7.74
C THR A 242 12.47 11.05 -8.66
N GLY A 243 13.63 10.61 -8.18
CA GLY A 243 14.55 9.79 -8.96
C GLY A 243 14.17 8.32 -8.97
N ALA A 244 13.58 7.81 -7.89
CA ALA A 244 12.91 6.51 -7.89
C ALA A 244 11.79 6.47 -8.94
N VAL A 245 10.93 7.50 -8.97
CA VAL A 245 9.88 7.64 -9.98
C VAL A 245 10.46 7.75 -11.38
N ALA A 246 11.45 8.63 -11.62
CA ALA A 246 12.08 8.80 -12.93
C ALA A 246 12.78 7.51 -13.42
N ARG A 247 13.39 6.75 -12.51
CA ARG A 247 13.97 5.43 -12.79
C ARG A 247 12.90 4.42 -13.19
N LEU A 248 11.83 4.27 -12.43
CA LEU A 248 10.70 3.38 -12.76
C LEU A 248 10.06 3.76 -14.11
N MET A 249 9.92 5.06 -14.39
CA MET A 249 9.47 5.56 -15.69
C MET A 249 10.46 5.22 -16.81
N GLY A 250 11.77 5.30 -16.55
CA GLY A 250 12.83 4.91 -17.49
C GLY A 250 12.89 3.40 -17.74
N GLU A 251 12.48 2.60 -16.75
CA GLU A 251 12.32 1.14 -16.81
C GLU A 251 11.00 0.71 -17.49
N GLY A 252 10.11 1.65 -17.81
CA GLY A 252 8.80 1.36 -18.41
C GLY A 252 7.75 0.86 -17.42
N ALA A 253 8.07 0.80 -16.12
CA ALA A 253 7.18 0.39 -15.05
C ALA A 253 6.30 1.56 -14.58
N ILE A 254 5.43 2.06 -15.46
CA ILE A 254 4.61 3.25 -15.22
C ILE A 254 3.63 3.07 -14.05
N GLY A 255 3.01 1.89 -13.91
CA GLY A 255 2.12 1.59 -12.78
C GLY A 255 2.84 1.69 -11.43
N GLU A 256 4.07 1.18 -11.35
CA GLU A 256 4.92 1.28 -10.16
C GLU A 256 5.39 2.72 -9.93
N ALA A 257 5.76 3.44 -11.00
CA ALA A 257 6.14 4.84 -10.92
C ALA A 257 5.00 5.70 -10.36
N MET A 258 3.76 5.43 -10.78
CA MET A 258 2.57 6.09 -10.23
C MET A 258 2.39 5.77 -8.74
N PHE A 259 2.47 4.50 -8.34
CA PHE A 259 2.34 4.10 -6.94
C PHE A 259 3.41 4.75 -6.05
N GLU A 260 4.67 4.76 -6.50
CA GLU A 260 5.77 5.44 -5.82
C GLU A 260 5.54 6.95 -5.72
N THR A 261 4.98 7.56 -6.77
CA THR A 261 4.62 8.98 -6.79
C THR A 261 3.55 9.28 -5.74
N PHE A 262 2.49 8.49 -5.65
CA PHE A 262 1.44 8.68 -4.65
C PHE A 262 1.96 8.49 -3.22
N THR A 263 2.77 7.45 -3.00
CA THR A 263 3.44 7.21 -1.72
C THR A 263 4.30 8.40 -1.31
N SER A 264 5.08 8.91 -2.24
CA SER A 264 5.95 10.06 -2.01
C SER A 264 5.16 11.34 -1.75
N LEU A 265 4.08 11.59 -2.51
CA LEU A 265 3.19 12.72 -2.29
C LEU A 265 2.54 12.67 -0.90
N LEU A 266 2.08 11.48 -0.47
CA LEU A 266 1.49 11.30 0.85
C LEU A 266 2.50 11.58 1.99
N ALA A 267 3.75 11.16 1.81
CA ALA A 267 4.82 11.36 2.78
C ALA A 267 5.25 12.83 2.96
N LEU A 268 4.91 13.73 2.04
CA LEU A 268 5.35 15.13 2.11
C LEU A 268 4.72 15.89 3.28
N GLY A 269 3.51 15.57 3.74
CA GLY A 269 2.83 16.29 4.84
C GLY A 269 2.63 17.80 4.58
N SER A 270 2.06 18.53 5.54
CA SER A 270 1.85 19.98 5.45
C SER A 270 3.05 20.77 6.00
N THR A 271 3.42 21.85 5.31
CA THR A 271 4.42 22.89 5.65
C THR A 271 5.94 22.55 5.58
N GLN A 272 6.56 22.97 4.46
CA GLN A 272 7.90 23.59 4.33
C GLN A 272 8.10 23.97 2.84
N VAL A 273 8.73 25.11 2.51
CA VAL A 273 8.94 25.56 1.10
C VAL A 273 9.62 24.49 0.22
N HIS A 274 10.54 23.70 0.78
CA HIS A 274 11.21 22.60 0.06
C HIS A 274 10.25 21.45 -0.32
N LYS A 275 9.20 21.21 0.48
CA LYS A 275 8.17 20.20 0.22
C LYS A 275 7.20 20.64 -0.87
N GLU A 276 6.95 21.94 -1.02
CA GLU A 276 6.13 22.48 -2.12
C GLU A 276 6.81 22.30 -3.48
N ILE A 277 8.11 22.58 -3.56
CA ILE A 277 8.92 22.38 -4.78
C ILE A 277 8.95 20.88 -5.14
N LEU A 278 9.21 20.02 -4.15
CA LEU A 278 9.24 18.57 -4.36
C LEU A 278 7.86 18.02 -4.76
N GLY A 279 6.79 18.47 -4.10
CA GLY A 279 5.41 18.09 -4.43
C GLY A 279 5.01 18.54 -5.83
N LYS A 280 5.44 19.74 -6.26
CA LYS A 280 5.23 20.21 -7.65
C LYS A 280 5.96 19.31 -8.64
N LYS A 281 7.22 18.97 -8.39
CA LYS A 281 8.01 18.08 -9.25
C LYS A 281 7.40 16.66 -9.33
N LEU A 282 6.91 16.12 -8.22
CA LEU A 282 6.20 14.83 -8.22
C LEU A 282 4.88 14.89 -9.00
N LYS A 283 4.11 15.98 -8.89
CA LYS A 283 2.90 16.18 -9.71
C LYS A 283 3.21 16.33 -11.20
N GLU A 284 4.34 16.94 -11.55
CA GLU A 284 4.84 16.98 -12.94
C GLU A 284 5.20 15.57 -13.43
N LEU A 285 5.93 14.77 -12.64
CA LEU A 285 6.23 13.38 -12.98
C LEU A 285 4.97 12.50 -13.09
N LEU A 286 3.96 12.74 -12.23
CA LEU A 286 2.67 12.04 -12.35
C LEU A 286 1.99 12.37 -13.68
N ARG A 287 2.02 13.65 -14.10
CA ARG A 287 1.49 14.08 -15.40
C ARG A 287 2.23 13.41 -16.54
N ASP A 288 3.56 13.31 -16.47
CA ASP A 288 4.36 12.58 -17.46
C ASP A 288 4.01 11.09 -17.49
N CYS A 289 3.71 10.47 -16.34
CA CYS A 289 3.22 9.10 -16.28
C CYS A 289 1.87 8.96 -16.99
N VAL A 290 0.93 9.89 -16.75
CA VAL A 290 -0.37 9.93 -17.42
C VAL A 290 -0.21 10.09 -18.93
N ASP A 291 0.68 10.98 -19.38
CA ASP A 291 0.98 11.20 -20.80
C ASP A 291 1.55 9.95 -21.48
N ARG A 292 2.46 9.26 -20.78
CA ARG A 292 3.02 7.99 -21.26
C ARG A 292 1.96 6.91 -21.32
N LEU A 293 1.12 6.77 -20.29
CA LEU A 293 0.00 5.83 -20.32
C LEU A 293 -0.94 6.13 -21.47
N ALA A 294 -1.24 7.40 -21.75
CA ALA A 294 -2.11 7.81 -22.85
C ALA A 294 -1.53 7.42 -24.22
N GLY A 295 -0.20 7.53 -24.39
CA GLY A 295 0.51 7.13 -25.60
C GLY A 295 0.70 5.62 -25.80
N MET A 296 0.38 4.78 -24.80
CA MET A 296 0.50 3.31 -24.91
C MET A 296 -0.65 2.67 -25.69
N SER A 297 -0.42 1.45 -26.18
CA SER A 297 -1.49 0.59 -26.67
C SER A 297 -2.44 0.21 -25.54
N SER A 298 -3.70 -0.13 -25.87
CA SER A 298 -4.71 -0.53 -24.88
C SER A 298 -4.24 -1.68 -23.99
N TYR A 299 -3.55 -2.67 -24.57
CA TYR A 299 -2.97 -3.80 -23.82
C TYR A 299 -1.87 -3.36 -22.85
N GLY A 300 -0.92 -2.55 -23.31
CA GLY A 300 0.17 -2.04 -22.48
C GLY A 300 -0.35 -1.18 -21.32
N ARG A 301 -1.33 -0.31 -21.61
CA ARG A 301 -1.99 0.52 -20.62
C ARG A 301 -2.75 -0.32 -19.58
N ALA A 302 -3.55 -1.30 -20.01
CA ALA A 302 -4.27 -2.19 -19.10
C ALA A 302 -3.33 -2.94 -18.14
N HIS A 303 -2.17 -3.40 -18.63
CA HIS A 303 -1.16 -4.05 -17.79
C HIS A 303 -0.59 -3.12 -16.71
N GLN A 304 -0.27 -1.86 -17.07
CA GLN A 304 0.23 -0.88 -16.11
C GLN A 304 -0.82 -0.50 -15.06
N LEU A 305 -2.09 -0.36 -15.46
CA LEU A 305 -3.20 -0.09 -14.53
C LEU A 305 -3.48 -1.28 -13.60
N SER A 306 -3.37 -2.52 -14.09
CA SER A 306 -3.47 -3.73 -13.24
C SER A 306 -2.37 -3.76 -12.19
N THR A 307 -1.13 -3.42 -12.57
CA THR A 307 0.01 -3.36 -11.65
C THR A 307 -0.26 -2.36 -10.51
N LEU A 308 -0.76 -1.17 -10.83
CA LEU A 308 -1.15 -0.18 -9.82
C LEU A 308 -2.24 -0.72 -8.88
N ARG A 309 -3.28 -1.34 -9.43
CA ARG A 309 -4.36 -1.97 -8.64
C ARG A 309 -3.83 -3.05 -7.69
N GLU A 310 -2.94 -3.91 -8.18
CA GLU A 310 -2.35 -5.00 -7.39
C GLU A 310 -1.54 -4.49 -6.19
N ARG A 311 -0.85 -3.34 -6.33
CA ARG A 311 -0.18 -2.68 -5.20
C ARG A 311 -1.15 -2.22 -4.12
N PHE A 312 -2.29 -1.64 -4.51
CA PHE A 312 -3.35 -1.30 -3.56
C PHE A 312 -3.95 -2.52 -2.88
N TYR A 313 -4.19 -3.58 -3.66
CA TYR A 313 -4.68 -4.85 -3.12
C TYR A 313 -3.72 -5.43 -2.08
N TYR A 314 -2.42 -5.46 -2.38
CA TYR A 314 -1.39 -5.95 -1.47
C TYR A 314 -1.31 -5.12 -0.18
N LEU A 315 -1.30 -3.78 -0.30
CA LEU A 315 -1.26 -2.86 0.84
C LEU A 315 -2.44 -3.08 1.81
N VAL A 316 -3.65 -3.31 1.27
CA VAL A 316 -4.87 -3.41 2.07
C VAL A 316 -5.09 -4.82 2.60
N HIS A 317 -4.87 -5.86 1.79
CA HIS A 317 -5.21 -7.24 2.15
C HIS A 317 -4.05 -8.03 2.74
N VAL A 318 -2.80 -7.72 2.36
CA VAL A 318 -1.61 -8.43 2.85
C VAL A 318 -0.93 -7.64 3.95
N GLU A 319 -0.57 -6.37 3.71
CA GLU A 319 0.07 -5.54 4.74
C GLU A 319 -0.91 -5.05 5.82
N ARG A 320 -2.21 -5.06 5.52
CA ARG A 320 -3.30 -4.58 6.39
C ARG A 320 -3.15 -3.10 6.83
N ASP A 321 -2.45 -2.28 6.05
CA ASP A 321 -2.33 -0.84 6.31
C ASP A 321 -3.52 -0.06 5.72
N LEU A 322 -4.67 -0.21 6.40
CA LEU A 322 -5.94 0.39 5.98
C LEU A 322 -5.91 1.92 5.97
N HIS A 323 -5.10 2.53 6.85
CA HIS A 323 -5.00 3.99 6.96
C HIS A 323 -4.29 4.56 5.74
N ARG A 324 -3.08 4.06 5.45
CA ARG A 324 -2.30 4.50 4.30
C ARG A 324 -3.00 4.16 2.99
N GLY A 325 -3.59 2.97 2.89
CA GLY A 325 -4.38 2.55 1.73
C GLY A 325 -5.47 3.55 1.38
N ARG A 326 -6.26 4.00 2.37
CA ARG A 326 -7.31 5.01 2.17
C ARG A 326 -6.74 6.33 1.63
N GLN A 327 -5.71 6.87 2.26
CA GLN A 327 -5.16 8.18 1.87
C GLN A 327 -4.57 8.14 0.45
N LEU A 328 -3.91 7.04 0.09
CA LEU A 328 -3.38 6.86 -1.27
C LEU A 328 -4.51 6.72 -2.30
N LEU A 329 -5.58 6.01 -1.98
CA LEU A 329 -6.73 5.87 -2.89
C LEU A 329 -7.45 7.21 -3.10
N GLU A 330 -7.57 8.05 -2.07
CA GLU A 330 -8.09 9.43 -2.19
C GLU A 330 -7.24 10.25 -3.18
N LEU A 331 -5.90 10.18 -3.09
CA LEU A 331 -5.00 10.84 -4.05
C LEU A 331 -5.16 10.31 -5.47
N VAL A 332 -5.35 8.99 -5.66
CA VAL A 332 -5.58 8.40 -6.99
C VAL A 332 -6.90 8.90 -7.59
N GLN A 333 -7.97 8.94 -6.80
CA GLN A 333 -9.28 9.43 -7.26
C GLN A 333 -9.23 10.91 -7.64
N GLU A 334 -8.42 11.73 -6.95
CA GLU A 334 -8.27 13.16 -7.24
C GLU A 334 -7.32 13.44 -8.42
N LEU A 335 -6.16 12.78 -8.43
CA LEU A 335 -5.03 13.17 -9.29
C LEU A 335 -4.78 12.26 -10.49
N LEU A 336 -5.38 11.07 -10.55
CA LEU A 336 -5.18 10.11 -11.65
C LEU A 336 -6.40 9.92 -12.53
N ILE A 337 -7.55 9.61 -11.91
CA ILE A 337 -8.75 9.19 -12.66
C ILE A 337 -9.25 10.32 -13.58
N PRO A 338 -9.43 11.58 -13.12
CA PRO A 338 -9.91 12.65 -14.00
C PRO A 338 -8.95 12.95 -15.16
N PRO A 339 -7.62 13.12 -14.94
CA PRO A 339 -6.69 13.35 -16.05
C PRO A 339 -6.62 12.21 -17.08
N LEU A 340 -6.78 10.95 -16.67
CA LEU A 340 -6.85 9.83 -17.60
C LEU A 340 -8.11 9.88 -18.46
N LYS A 341 -9.27 10.18 -17.86
CA LYS A 341 -10.53 10.34 -18.60
C LYS A 341 -10.50 11.50 -19.60
N GLU A 342 -9.79 12.59 -19.27
CA GLU A 342 -9.66 13.74 -20.15
C GLU A 342 -8.75 13.47 -21.36
N LYS A 343 -7.65 12.73 -21.17
CA LYS A 343 -6.63 12.52 -22.20
C LYS A 343 -6.89 11.32 -23.12
N LEU A 344 -7.67 10.35 -22.66
CA LEU A 344 -7.98 9.15 -23.43
C LEU A 344 -9.25 9.35 -24.26
N PRO A 345 -9.34 8.73 -25.46
CA PRO A 345 -10.56 8.76 -26.24
C PRO A 345 -11.69 8.02 -25.51
N ASP A 346 -12.95 8.39 -25.76
CA ASP A 346 -14.13 7.80 -25.13
C ASP A 346 -14.17 6.25 -25.25
N SER A 347 -13.61 5.70 -26.33
CA SER A 347 -13.50 4.25 -26.55
C SER A 347 -12.67 3.52 -25.47
N GLU A 348 -11.81 4.24 -24.76
CA GLU A 348 -10.97 3.75 -23.66
C GLU A 348 -11.56 4.10 -22.28
N GLY A 349 -12.64 4.90 -22.22
CA GLY A 349 -13.28 5.32 -20.98
C GLY A 349 -13.71 4.14 -20.11
N ALA A 350 -14.22 3.07 -20.72
CA ALA A 350 -14.63 1.84 -20.03
C ALA A 350 -13.48 1.16 -19.26
N ALA A 351 -12.23 1.25 -19.75
CA ALA A 351 -11.08 0.67 -19.05
C ALA A 351 -10.71 1.49 -17.80
N ILE A 352 -10.88 2.82 -17.87
CA ILE A 352 -10.65 3.71 -16.73
C ILE A 352 -11.77 3.58 -15.71
N ASP A 353 -13.03 3.45 -16.16
CA ASP A 353 -14.17 3.16 -15.29
C ASP A 353 -14.00 1.82 -14.57
N ALA A 354 -13.44 0.80 -15.23
CA ALA A 354 -13.12 -0.48 -14.60
C ALA A 354 -12.05 -0.37 -13.52
N LEU A 355 -10.98 0.40 -13.77
CA LEU A 355 -10.00 0.71 -12.73
C LEU A 355 -10.65 1.46 -11.56
N GLU A 356 -11.46 2.48 -11.85
CA GLU A 356 -12.15 3.26 -10.83
C GLU A 356 -13.09 2.36 -9.99
N PHE A 357 -13.80 1.45 -10.63
CA PHE A 357 -14.64 0.45 -9.97
C PHE A 357 -13.82 -0.40 -8.98
N ASP A 358 -12.72 -1.00 -9.44
CA ASP A 358 -11.86 -1.86 -8.61
C ASP A 358 -11.30 -1.10 -7.40
N LEU A 359 -10.81 0.12 -7.60
CA LEU A 359 -10.27 0.96 -6.53
C LEU A 359 -11.35 1.37 -5.52
N ARG A 360 -12.58 1.63 -5.98
CA ARG A 360 -13.72 1.93 -5.09
C ARG A 360 -14.16 0.70 -4.30
N VAL A 361 -14.10 -0.50 -4.88
CA VAL A 361 -14.34 -1.76 -4.18
C VAL A 361 -13.32 -1.98 -3.06
N ILE A 362 -12.04 -1.65 -3.28
CA ILE A 362 -11.02 -1.67 -2.22
C ILE A 362 -11.35 -0.64 -1.12
N ASN A 363 -11.75 0.58 -1.48
CA ASN A 363 -12.18 1.59 -0.51
C ASN A 363 -13.41 1.18 0.31
N LEU A 364 -14.37 0.47 -0.31
CA LEU A 364 -15.50 -0.12 0.39
C LEU A 364 -15.01 -1.15 1.42
N ALA A 365 -14.07 -2.02 1.05
CA ALA A 365 -13.47 -2.98 1.98
C ALA A 365 -12.85 -2.28 3.21
N ILE A 366 -12.05 -1.23 2.99
CA ILE A 366 -11.45 -0.43 4.06
C ILE A 366 -12.53 0.17 4.96
N ALA A 367 -13.58 0.76 4.38
CA ALA A 367 -14.67 1.36 5.13
C ALA A 367 -15.40 0.33 6.01
N THR A 368 -15.67 -0.86 5.47
CA THR A 368 -16.28 -1.97 6.21
C THR A 368 -15.39 -2.46 7.34
N HIS A 369 -14.08 -2.66 7.12
CA HIS A 369 -13.15 -3.09 8.17
C HIS A 369 -13.02 -2.04 9.30
N ARG A 370 -13.11 -0.75 8.97
CA ARG A 370 -13.12 0.34 9.96
C ARG A 370 -14.49 0.57 10.61
N GLY A 371 -15.53 -0.17 10.19
CA GLY A 371 -16.92 0.04 10.61
C GLY A 371 -17.46 1.44 10.32
N ASN A 372 -16.90 2.15 9.33
CA ASN A 372 -17.36 3.48 8.94
C ASN A 372 -18.47 3.35 7.88
N LEU A 373 -19.71 3.29 8.35
CA LEU A 373 -20.86 2.97 7.50
C LEU A 373 -21.23 4.10 6.55
N SER A 374 -21.04 5.36 6.96
CA SER A 374 -21.27 6.51 6.07
C SER A 374 -20.30 6.51 4.88
N MET A 375 -19.03 6.19 5.13
CA MET A 375 -18.04 6.04 4.05
C MET A 375 -18.37 4.85 3.16
N ALA A 376 -18.75 3.71 3.73
CA ALA A 376 -19.14 2.53 2.97
C ALA A 376 -20.33 2.82 2.05
N GLU A 377 -21.38 3.47 2.56
CA GLU A 377 -22.56 3.88 1.79
C GLU A 377 -22.20 4.78 0.60
N LYS A 378 -21.32 5.77 0.82
CA LYS A 378 -20.82 6.63 -0.27
C LYS A 378 -20.12 5.82 -1.35
N GLN A 379 -19.26 4.87 -0.98
CA GLN A 379 -18.58 4.02 -1.97
C GLN A 379 -19.57 3.12 -2.72
N VAL A 380 -20.56 2.54 -2.03
CA VAL A 380 -21.64 1.75 -2.68
C VAL A 380 -22.36 2.58 -3.75
N GLN A 381 -22.74 3.82 -3.43
CA GLN A 381 -23.42 4.70 -4.39
C GLN A 381 -22.54 5.02 -5.61
N HIS A 382 -21.25 5.31 -5.40
CA HIS A 382 -20.32 5.54 -6.50
C HIS A 382 -20.13 4.29 -7.38
N ILE A 383 -19.96 3.12 -6.77
CA ILE A 383 -19.78 1.86 -7.49
C ILE A 383 -21.04 1.53 -8.31
N ARG A 384 -22.24 1.73 -7.75
CA ARG A 384 -23.51 1.56 -8.47
C ARG A 384 -23.61 2.44 -9.71
N GLY A 385 -23.07 3.66 -9.67
CA GLY A 385 -23.00 4.54 -10.83
C GLY A 385 -22.16 3.98 -11.99
N LEU A 386 -21.17 3.14 -11.68
CA LEU A 386 -20.26 2.50 -12.65
C LEU A 386 -20.78 1.15 -13.16
N LEU A 387 -21.77 0.54 -12.50
CA LEU A 387 -22.29 -0.79 -12.87
C LEU A 387 -22.76 -0.91 -14.32
N PRO A 388 -23.48 0.06 -14.93
CA PRO A 388 -23.92 -0.08 -16.32
C PRO A 388 -22.75 -0.24 -17.30
N VAL A 389 -21.64 0.49 -17.06
CA VAL A 389 -20.43 0.38 -17.89
C VAL A 389 -19.76 -0.96 -17.64
N MET A 390 -19.62 -1.37 -16.37
CA MET A 390 -19.01 -2.66 -16.03
C MET A 390 -19.79 -3.84 -16.62
N ALA A 391 -21.11 -3.83 -16.51
CA ALA A 391 -22.01 -4.89 -16.96
C ALA A 391 -22.09 -5.02 -18.49
N SER A 392 -21.53 -4.07 -19.26
CA SER A 392 -21.47 -4.15 -20.71
C SER A 392 -20.50 -5.22 -21.24
N ARG A 393 -19.68 -5.81 -20.36
CA ARG A 393 -18.66 -6.82 -20.71
C ARG A 393 -18.72 -8.01 -19.78
N TRP A 394 -18.69 -9.21 -20.36
CA TRP A 394 -18.72 -10.47 -19.62
C TRP A 394 -17.48 -10.63 -18.71
N GLU A 395 -16.34 -10.14 -19.16
CA GLU A 395 -15.06 -10.20 -18.47
C GLU A 395 -15.10 -9.54 -17.07
N ASN A 396 -16.06 -8.65 -16.83
CA ASN A 396 -16.24 -7.93 -15.58
C ASN A 396 -17.15 -8.67 -14.57
N LEU A 397 -17.74 -9.81 -14.93
CA LEU A 397 -18.73 -10.50 -14.10
C LEU A 397 -18.20 -10.83 -12.70
N ASN A 398 -16.92 -11.22 -12.59
CA ASN A 398 -16.30 -11.52 -11.30
C ASN A 398 -16.21 -10.28 -10.40
N ALA A 399 -15.79 -9.13 -10.93
CA ALA A 399 -15.70 -7.88 -10.18
C ALA A 399 -17.07 -7.39 -9.73
N ILE A 400 -18.08 -7.47 -10.61
CA ILE A 400 -19.47 -7.13 -10.30
C ILE A 400 -20.04 -8.03 -9.20
N SER A 401 -19.77 -9.33 -9.30
CA SER A 401 -20.18 -10.34 -8.32
C SER A 401 -19.56 -10.07 -6.94
N GLU A 402 -18.28 -9.73 -6.89
CA GLU A 402 -17.60 -9.35 -5.65
C GLU A 402 -18.20 -8.07 -5.03
N PHE A 403 -18.54 -7.07 -5.84
CA PHE A 403 -19.21 -5.87 -5.37
C PHE A 403 -20.54 -6.20 -4.68
N PHE A 404 -21.40 -7.03 -5.28
CA PHE A 404 -22.70 -7.35 -4.68
C PHE A 404 -22.58 -8.09 -3.34
N LEU A 405 -21.56 -8.94 -3.16
CA LEU A 405 -21.27 -9.54 -1.85
C LEU A 405 -20.85 -8.49 -0.83
N ARG A 406 -19.98 -7.54 -1.21
CA ARG A 406 -19.54 -6.46 -0.33
C ARG A 406 -20.69 -5.50 0.03
N GLU A 407 -21.56 -5.22 -0.92
CA GLU A 407 -22.80 -4.47 -0.68
C GLU A 407 -23.69 -5.20 0.33
N ALA A 408 -23.86 -6.52 0.20
CA ALA A 408 -24.64 -7.31 1.16
C ALA A 408 -24.04 -7.26 2.58
N VAL A 409 -22.71 -7.30 2.71
CA VAL A 409 -22.02 -7.14 3.99
C VAL A 409 -22.25 -5.74 4.56
N HIS A 410 -22.18 -4.69 3.74
CA HIS A 410 -22.48 -3.31 4.16
C HIS A 410 -23.93 -3.17 4.66
N LEU A 411 -24.90 -3.71 3.92
CA LEU A 411 -26.31 -3.71 4.32
C LEU A 411 -26.52 -4.43 5.66
N THR A 412 -25.87 -5.59 5.84
CA THR A 412 -25.90 -6.34 7.12
C THR A 412 -25.31 -5.51 8.27
N ASN A 413 -24.15 -4.89 8.07
CA ASN A 413 -23.51 -4.04 9.09
C ASN A 413 -24.29 -2.74 9.36
N SER A 414 -25.14 -2.33 8.41
CA SER A 414 -26.06 -1.20 8.53
C SER A 414 -27.44 -1.61 9.05
N TYR A 415 -27.62 -2.88 9.44
CA TYR A 415 -28.85 -3.44 10.01
C TYR A 415 -30.02 -3.48 9.02
N ASP A 416 -29.74 -3.42 7.71
CA ASP A 416 -30.71 -3.65 6.65
C ASP A 416 -30.70 -5.12 6.21
N PHE A 417 -31.21 -5.98 7.09
CA PHE A 417 -31.28 -7.43 6.86
C PHE A 417 -32.21 -7.77 5.68
N TRP A 418 -33.29 -7.02 5.50
CA TRP A 418 -34.22 -7.20 4.40
C TRP A 418 -33.62 -6.81 3.05
N GLY A 419 -32.88 -5.69 3.00
CA GLY A 419 -32.10 -5.30 1.84
C GLY A 419 -31.07 -6.36 1.46
N THR A 420 -30.37 -6.92 2.46
CA THR A 420 -29.44 -8.04 2.27
C THR A 420 -30.13 -9.25 1.64
N ILE A 421 -31.24 -9.71 2.21
CA ILE A 421 -31.99 -10.87 1.70
C ILE A 421 -32.50 -10.61 0.27
N LYS A 422 -33.04 -9.41 0.01
CA LYS A 422 -33.53 -9.04 -1.32
C LYS A 422 -32.41 -9.11 -2.36
N LEU A 423 -31.25 -8.54 -2.06
CA LEU A 423 -30.10 -8.54 -2.96
C LEU A 423 -29.58 -9.97 -3.18
N MET A 424 -29.40 -10.75 -2.11
CA MET A 424 -28.90 -12.12 -2.20
C MET A 424 -29.89 -13.07 -2.89
N ASN A 425 -31.20 -12.83 -2.81
CA ASN A 425 -32.17 -13.58 -3.60
C ASN A 425 -32.03 -13.33 -5.10
N VAL A 426 -31.78 -12.08 -5.51
CA VAL A 426 -31.51 -11.75 -6.91
C VAL A 426 -30.24 -12.44 -7.39
N MET A 427 -29.16 -12.37 -6.61
CA MET A 427 -27.90 -13.01 -6.96
C MET A 427 -28.01 -14.53 -6.99
N TYR A 428 -28.68 -15.14 -5.99
CA TYR A 428 -28.90 -16.59 -5.96
C TYR A 428 -29.66 -17.06 -7.21
N LYS A 429 -30.75 -16.36 -7.56
CA LYS A 429 -31.53 -16.69 -8.76
C LYS A 429 -30.68 -16.57 -10.04
N PHE A 430 -29.94 -15.47 -10.19
CA PHE A 430 -29.04 -15.27 -11.32
C PHE A 430 -28.01 -16.41 -11.44
N ILE A 431 -27.42 -16.83 -10.32
CA ILE A 431 -26.44 -17.90 -10.30
C ILE A 431 -27.06 -19.23 -10.70
N GLU A 432 -28.20 -19.61 -10.13
CA GLU A 432 -28.87 -20.87 -10.48
C GLU A 432 -29.21 -20.91 -11.98
N GLU A 433 -29.84 -19.85 -12.48
CA GLU A 433 -30.21 -19.74 -13.89
C GLU A 433 -28.99 -19.74 -14.83
N THR A 434 -27.81 -19.31 -14.36
CA THR A 434 -26.58 -19.29 -15.17
C THR A 434 -25.80 -20.59 -15.06
N ILE A 435 -25.67 -21.16 -13.85
CA ILE A 435 -24.93 -22.40 -13.59
C ILE A 435 -25.59 -23.58 -14.30
N GLU A 436 -26.91 -23.66 -14.27
CA GLU A 436 -27.67 -24.73 -14.94
C GLU A 436 -27.44 -24.77 -16.46
N LEU A 437 -27.06 -23.63 -17.08
CA LEU A 437 -26.79 -23.56 -18.51
C LEU A 437 -25.46 -24.21 -18.90
N PHE A 438 -24.46 -24.27 -18.01
CA PHE A 438 -23.13 -24.76 -18.37
C PHE A 438 -23.12 -26.27 -18.68
N PRO A 439 -23.68 -27.16 -17.84
CA PRO A 439 -23.78 -28.58 -18.16
C PRO A 439 -24.64 -28.84 -19.41
N VAL A 440 -25.66 -28.01 -19.67
CA VAL A 440 -26.51 -28.15 -20.87
C VAL A 440 -25.75 -27.74 -22.14
N ALA A 441 -25.01 -26.64 -22.09
CA ALA A 441 -24.28 -26.10 -23.24
C ALA A 441 -22.99 -26.87 -23.55
N LEU A 442 -22.29 -27.35 -22.52
CA LEU A 442 -20.99 -28.02 -22.60
C LEU A 442 -20.92 -29.27 -21.70
N PRO A 443 -21.77 -30.29 -21.93
CA PRO A 443 -21.91 -31.47 -21.06
C PRO A 443 -20.64 -32.32 -20.93
N GLN A 444 -19.74 -32.25 -21.91
CA GLN A 444 -18.45 -32.94 -21.90
C GLN A 444 -17.40 -32.26 -21.00
N VAL A 445 -17.65 -31.01 -20.59
CA VAL A 445 -16.75 -30.21 -19.74
C VAL A 445 -17.30 -30.12 -18.32
N PHE A 446 -18.60 -29.84 -18.19
CA PHE A 446 -19.25 -29.63 -16.90
C PHE A 446 -20.15 -30.83 -16.57
N GLY A 447 -19.79 -31.55 -15.51
CA GLY A 447 -20.56 -32.70 -15.02
C GLY A 447 -21.72 -32.30 -14.09
N GLU A 448 -22.47 -33.31 -13.67
CA GLU A 448 -23.43 -33.17 -12.57
C GLU A 448 -22.69 -32.80 -11.27
N GLY A 449 -23.19 -31.80 -10.55
CA GLY A 449 -22.56 -31.32 -9.31
C GLY A 449 -21.50 -30.24 -9.49
N PHE A 450 -21.58 -29.43 -10.55
CA PHE A 450 -20.77 -28.21 -10.69
C PHE A 450 -21.01 -27.26 -9.51
N LYS A 451 -19.93 -26.95 -8.77
CA LYS A 451 -19.98 -26.13 -7.55
C LYS A 451 -19.56 -24.69 -7.80
N SER A 452 -20.01 -23.80 -6.92
CA SER A 452 -19.66 -22.38 -6.98
C SER A 452 -19.41 -21.78 -5.60
N ASP A 453 -18.15 -21.46 -5.31
CA ASP A 453 -17.76 -20.65 -4.14
C ASP A 453 -18.56 -19.33 -4.07
N PHE A 454 -18.90 -18.75 -5.23
CA PHE A 454 -19.70 -17.53 -5.30
C PHE A 454 -21.13 -17.78 -4.79
N LYS A 455 -21.76 -18.90 -5.20
CA LYS A 455 -23.07 -19.33 -4.68
C LYS A 455 -23.03 -19.56 -3.17
N GLY A 456 -22.01 -20.26 -2.70
CA GLY A 456 -21.78 -20.48 -1.26
C GLY A 456 -21.70 -19.17 -0.48
N LYS A 457 -21.00 -18.15 -1.00
CA LYS A 457 -20.88 -16.82 -0.38
C LYS A 457 -22.21 -16.05 -0.39
N VAL A 458 -22.99 -16.11 -1.47
CA VAL A 458 -24.32 -15.48 -1.54
C VAL A 458 -25.25 -16.06 -0.48
N LEU A 459 -25.28 -17.39 -0.37
CA LEU A 459 -26.02 -18.09 0.68
C LEU A 459 -25.48 -17.73 2.08
N GLY A 460 -24.15 -17.60 2.23
CA GLY A 460 -23.48 -17.13 3.44
C GLY A 460 -23.90 -15.74 3.91
N CYS A 461 -24.09 -14.79 3.00
CA CYS A 461 -24.62 -13.47 3.35
C CYS A 461 -26.11 -13.55 3.73
N ARG A 462 -26.91 -14.33 2.98
CA ARG A 462 -28.35 -14.47 3.22
C ARG A 462 -28.66 -15.16 4.54
N LEU A 463 -27.94 -16.23 4.89
CA LEU A 463 -28.11 -16.95 6.16
C LEU A 463 -27.81 -16.07 7.36
N GLN A 464 -26.82 -15.17 7.28
CA GLN A 464 -26.50 -14.25 8.37
C GLN A 464 -27.64 -13.27 8.62
N ALA A 465 -28.22 -12.70 7.56
CA ALA A 465 -29.39 -11.84 7.66
C ALA A 465 -30.60 -12.59 8.24
N TYR A 466 -30.85 -13.84 7.83
CA TYR A 466 -31.89 -14.68 8.42
C TYR A 466 -31.63 -14.99 9.90
N ALA A 467 -30.38 -15.28 10.28
CA ALA A 467 -30.03 -15.52 11.68
C ALA A 467 -30.33 -14.30 12.57
N PHE A 468 -30.07 -13.09 12.08
CA PHE A 468 -30.42 -11.86 12.81
C PHE A 468 -31.93 -11.65 12.91
N LEU A 469 -32.70 -11.90 11.83
CA LEU A 469 -34.16 -11.86 11.89
C LEU A 469 -34.74 -12.93 12.82
N GLY A 470 -34.06 -14.07 12.97
CA GLY A 470 -34.38 -15.17 13.89
C GLY A 470 -34.63 -14.74 15.33
N ARG A 471 -33.92 -13.69 15.77
CA ARG A 471 -34.01 -13.14 17.13
C ARG A 471 -35.35 -12.44 17.40
N GLY A 472 -36.01 -11.98 16.35
CA GLY A 472 -37.36 -11.43 16.40
C GLY A 472 -38.43 -12.49 16.12
N ASP A 473 -38.15 -13.38 15.18
CA ASP A 473 -39.04 -14.44 14.71
C ASP A 473 -38.26 -15.74 14.45
N PRO A 474 -38.38 -16.76 15.33
CA PRO A 474 -37.58 -17.99 15.26
C PRO A 474 -37.70 -18.78 13.96
N ASP A 475 -38.75 -18.58 13.16
CA ASP A 475 -38.93 -19.28 11.88
C ASP A 475 -37.79 -18.96 10.90
N TYR A 476 -37.18 -17.78 11.01
CA TYR A 476 -36.02 -17.43 10.17
C TYR A 476 -34.77 -18.26 10.48
N TYR A 477 -34.65 -18.85 11.67
CA TYR A 477 -33.56 -19.79 11.93
C TYR A 477 -33.64 -21.01 11.01
N GLN A 478 -34.84 -21.51 10.68
CA GLN A 478 -34.98 -22.62 9.73
C GLN A 478 -34.50 -22.25 8.32
N ARG A 479 -34.75 -21.01 7.89
CA ARG A 479 -34.23 -20.51 6.60
C ARG A 479 -32.71 -20.36 6.63
N ALA A 480 -32.16 -19.87 7.73
CA ALA A 480 -30.70 -19.78 7.90
C ALA A 480 -30.03 -21.16 7.89
N ARG A 481 -30.66 -22.17 8.50
CA ARG A 481 -30.20 -23.57 8.46
C ARG A 481 -30.19 -24.11 7.03
N TYR A 482 -31.29 -23.94 6.31
CA TYR A 482 -31.40 -24.35 4.91
C TYR A 482 -30.30 -23.74 4.03
N ASP A 483 -30.09 -22.43 4.13
CA ASP A 483 -29.02 -21.75 3.39
C ASP A 483 -27.62 -22.22 3.81
N SER A 484 -27.42 -22.52 5.10
CA SER A 484 -26.17 -23.09 5.59
C SER A 484 -25.87 -24.46 4.98
N ASP A 485 -26.87 -25.34 4.90
CA ASP A 485 -26.70 -26.68 4.34
C ASP A 485 -26.37 -26.62 2.85
N LEU A 486 -27.06 -25.75 2.11
CA LEU A 486 -26.74 -25.48 0.71
C LEU A 486 -25.34 -24.88 0.54
N ALA A 487 -24.96 -23.90 1.35
CA ALA A 487 -23.65 -23.25 1.22
C ALA A 487 -22.50 -24.22 1.48
N ILE A 488 -22.63 -25.10 2.49
CA ILE A 488 -21.63 -26.12 2.82
C ILE A 488 -21.43 -27.09 1.64
N ALA A 489 -22.48 -27.39 0.87
CA ALA A 489 -22.38 -28.27 -0.29
C ALA A 489 -21.57 -27.65 -1.46
N GLU A 490 -21.46 -26.32 -1.51
CA GLU A 490 -20.78 -25.59 -2.58
C GLU A 490 -19.26 -25.44 -2.33
N PHE A 491 -18.81 -25.36 -1.09
CA PHE A 491 -17.39 -25.12 -0.80
C PHE A 491 -16.54 -26.39 -0.79
N GLU A 492 -15.29 -26.24 -1.21
CA GLU A 492 -14.27 -27.31 -1.12
C GLU A 492 -13.11 -26.95 -0.19
N LYS A 493 -12.79 -25.66 -0.06
CA LYS A 493 -11.71 -25.18 0.79
C LYS A 493 -12.11 -25.27 2.26
N TRP A 494 -11.20 -25.82 3.06
CA TRP A 494 -11.41 -25.99 4.50
C TRP A 494 -11.74 -24.66 5.20
N ASP A 495 -11.04 -23.57 4.88
CA ASP A 495 -11.25 -22.30 5.56
C ASP A 495 -12.67 -21.74 5.35
N ASP A 496 -13.23 -21.91 4.15
CA ASP A 496 -14.60 -21.49 3.86
C ASP A 496 -15.62 -22.43 4.51
N LEU A 497 -15.36 -23.74 4.51
CA LEU A 497 -16.18 -24.72 5.24
C LEU A 497 -16.18 -24.45 6.75
N ALA A 498 -15.02 -24.25 7.36
CA ALA A 498 -14.87 -23.95 8.78
C ALA A 498 -15.60 -22.66 9.17
N ARG A 499 -15.52 -21.61 8.33
CA ARG A 499 -16.31 -20.37 8.52
C ARG A 499 -17.81 -20.65 8.50
N HIS A 500 -18.29 -21.48 7.59
CA HIS A 500 -19.71 -21.84 7.53
C HIS A 500 -20.15 -22.74 8.70
N TYR A 501 -19.29 -23.61 9.20
CA TYR A 501 -19.55 -24.37 10.43
C TYR A 501 -19.68 -23.43 11.64
N LEU A 502 -18.89 -22.35 11.70
CA LEU A 502 -19.05 -21.32 12.73
C LEU A 502 -20.37 -20.54 12.58
N TYR A 503 -20.81 -20.21 11.36
CA TYR A 503 -22.14 -19.65 11.15
C TYR A 503 -23.24 -20.59 11.62
N ARG A 504 -23.09 -21.89 11.41
CA ARG A 504 -24.06 -22.87 11.89
C ARG A 504 -24.05 -23.00 13.40
N CYS A 505 -22.87 -23.05 14.03
CA CYS A 505 -22.71 -22.98 15.48
C CYS A 505 -23.43 -21.75 16.06
N TYR A 506 -23.26 -20.60 15.42
CA TYR A 506 -23.95 -19.36 15.79
C TYR A 506 -25.48 -19.47 15.73
N ILE A 507 -26.03 -19.96 14.61
CA ILE A 507 -27.48 -20.15 14.43
C ILE A 507 -28.03 -21.07 15.52
N GLU A 508 -27.38 -22.21 15.77
CA GLU A 508 -27.85 -23.16 16.77
C GLU A 508 -27.74 -22.58 18.19
N THR A 509 -26.67 -21.83 18.49
CA THR A 509 -26.50 -21.12 19.77
C THR A 509 -27.63 -20.12 20.02
N ASP A 510 -27.93 -19.26 19.05
CA ASP A 510 -28.97 -18.22 19.19
C ASP A 510 -30.38 -18.86 19.28
N SER A 511 -30.59 -20.02 18.65
CA SER A 511 -31.86 -20.75 18.70
C SER A 511 -32.06 -21.62 19.95
N GLY A 512 -31.05 -21.74 20.83
CA GLY A 512 -31.08 -22.57 22.03
C GLY A 512 -30.74 -24.05 21.82
N ASN A 513 -30.31 -24.45 20.62
CA ASN A 513 -29.92 -25.82 20.28
C ASN A 513 -28.44 -26.08 20.64
N TYR A 514 -28.13 -26.09 21.92
CA TYR A 514 -26.75 -26.05 22.38
C TYR A 514 -25.91 -27.31 22.07
N ALA A 515 -26.54 -28.48 22.01
CA ALA A 515 -25.85 -29.72 21.63
C ALA A 515 -25.35 -29.65 20.18
N ASP A 516 -26.21 -29.22 19.25
CA ASP A 516 -25.84 -29.04 17.86
C ASP A 516 -24.81 -27.92 17.72
N ALA A 517 -24.95 -26.82 18.47
CA ALA A 517 -23.98 -25.73 18.48
C ALA A 517 -22.56 -26.19 18.86
N LEU A 518 -22.44 -27.10 19.84
CA LEU A 518 -21.17 -27.73 20.22
C LEU A 518 -20.60 -28.60 19.10
N ASP A 519 -21.45 -29.40 18.46
CA ASP A 519 -21.02 -30.29 17.37
C ASP A 519 -20.51 -29.48 16.17
N TRP A 520 -21.16 -28.37 15.83
CA TRP A 520 -20.70 -27.47 14.76
C TRP A 520 -19.42 -26.72 15.13
N LEU A 521 -19.25 -26.32 16.40
CA LEU A 521 -17.99 -25.74 16.88
C LEU A 521 -16.84 -26.76 16.85
N ALA A 522 -17.09 -28.01 17.24
CA ALA A 522 -16.12 -29.08 17.14
C ALA A 522 -15.74 -29.31 15.66
N LYS A 523 -16.74 -29.32 14.77
CA LYS A 523 -16.53 -29.50 13.33
C LYS A 523 -15.70 -28.37 12.72
N SER A 524 -15.89 -27.10 13.13
CA SER A 524 -15.06 -25.99 12.63
C SER A 524 -13.58 -26.10 13.03
N LEU A 525 -13.28 -26.89 14.07
CA LEU A 525 -11.94 -27.19 14.55
C LEU A 525 -11.36 -28.49 13.96
N GLY A 526 -12.07 -29.14 13.02
CA GLY A 526 -11.66 -30.43 12.46
C GLY A 526 -11.84 -31.60 13.42
N LEU A 527 -12.64 -31.43 14.48
CA LEU A 527 -12.92 -32.47 15.47
C LEU A 527 -14.15 -33.30 15.08
N GLY A 528 -14.25 -34.51 15.63
CA GLY A 528 -15.38 -35.41 15.39
C GLY A 528 -16.68 -34.96 16.06
N PRO A 529 -17.84 -35.50 15.64
CA PRO A 529 -19.12 -35.22 16.29
C PRO A 529 -19.10 -35.66 17.76
N LYS A 530 -19.84 -34.97 18.62
CA LYS A 530 -19.93 -35.23 20.07
C LYS A 530 -18.58 -35.17 20.79
N SER A 531 -17.64 -34.38 20.28
CA SER A 531 -16.37 -34.11 20.94
C SER A 531 -16.60 -33.55 22.34
N GLU A 532 -15.86 -34.05 23.33
CA GLU A 532 -15.94 -33.54 24.69
C GLU A 532 -15.47 -32.08 24.76
N ILE A 533 -16.10 -31.26 25.61
CA ILE A 533 -15.75 -29.84 25.81
C ILE A 533 -14.26 -29.65 26.11
N LYS A 534 -13.66 -30.58 26.86
CA LYS A 534 -12.22 -30.54 27.18
C LYS A 534 -11.34 -30.59 25.92
N ILE A 535 -11.72 -31.40 24.92
CA ILE A 535 -10.98 -31.57 23.66
C ILE A 535 -11.12 -30.30 22.80
N ILE A 536 -12.32 -29.70 22.80
CA ILE A 536 -12.57 -28.41 22.14
C ILE A 536 -11.70 -27.32 22.77
N ALA A 537 -11.69 -27.20 24.10
CA ALA A 537 -10.89 -26.22 24.82
C ALA A 537 -9.38 -26.44 24.62
N GLU A 538 -8.91 -27.69 24.66
CA GLU A 538 -7.53 -28.05 24.35
C GLU A 538 -7.12 -27.58 22.95
N SER A 539 -7.94 -27.85 21.94
CA SER A 539 -7.68 -27.40 20.56
C SER A 539 -7.60 -25.88 20.45
N LEU A 540 -8.46 -25.14 21.16
CA LEU A 540 -8.44 -23.67 21.18
C LEU A 540 -7.21 -23.12 21.90
N SER A 541 -6.72 -23.79 22.94
CA SER A 541 -5.49 -23.39 23.64
C SER A 541 -4.23 -23.60 22.79
N ALA A 542 -4.24 -24.61 21.92
CA ALA A 542 -3.19 -24.91 20.95
C ALA A 542 -3.36 -24.08 19.67
N ASP A 543 -3.32 -22.74 19.81
CA ASP A 543 -3.42 -21.77 18.70
C ASP A 543 -2.42 -20.60 18.83
N PRO A 544 -1.11 -20.86 18.69
CA PRO A 544 -0.10 -19.81 18.84
C PRO A 544 -0.20 -18.71 17.78
N GLU A 545 -0.76 -19.02 16.60
CA GLU A 545 -0.88 -18.11 15.45
C GLU A 545 -2.24 -17.40 15.38
N GLY A 546 -3.18 -17.71 16.28
CA GLY A 546 -4.50 -17.07 16.31
C GLY A 546 -5.44 -17.48 15.16
N GLN A 547 -5.21 -18.63 14.52
CA GLN A 547 -6.02 -19.12 13.41
C GLN A 547 -7.43 -19.55 13.84
N LYS A 548 -7.61 -19.92 15.10
CA LYS A 548 -8.86 -20.42 15.71
C LYS A 548 -9.58 -19.33 16.52
N LEU A 549 -9.19 -18.07 16.37
CA LEU A 549 -9.72 -16.95 17.13
C LEU A 549 -11.24 -16.78 17.04
N PHE A 550 -11.83 -16.99 15.86
CA PHE A 550 -13.29 -16.95 15.70
C PHE A 550 -13.98 -18.14 16.37
N SER A 551 -13.36 -19.33 16.37
CA SER A 551 -13.86 -20.47 17.13
C SER A 551 -13.84 -20.19 18.65
N LEU A 552 -12.80 -19.52 19.16
CA LEU A 552 -12.75 -19.07 20.55
C LEU A 552 -13.87 -18.06 20.87
N MET A 553 -14.15 -17.13 19.96
CA MET A 553 -15.28 -16.20 20.08
C MET A 553 -16.61 -16.95 20.18
N HIS A 554 -16.85 -17.93 19.31
CA HIS A 554 -18.07 -18.75 19.35
C HIS A 554 -18.16 -19.64 20.61
N TYR A 555 -17.03 -20.16 21.10
CA TYR A 555 -16.97 -20.83 22.41
C TYR A 555 -17.45 -19.91 23.54
N SER A 556 -16.94 -18.67 23.60
CA SER A 556 -17.39 -17.72 24.63
C SER A 556 -18.85 -17.32 24.48
N ARG A 557 -19.35 -17.21 23.24
CA ARG A 557 -20.76 -16.88 22.97
C ARG A 557 -21.68 -18.01 23.44
N LEU A 558 -21.33 -19.26 23.14
CA LEU A 558 -22.06 -20.43 23.59
C LEU A 558 -22.08 -20.53 25.13
N MET A 559 -20.94 -20.30 25.78
CA MET A 559 -20.82 -20.26 27.24
C MET A 559 -21.72 -19.19 27.88
N ALA A 560 -21.69 -17.96 27.35
CA ALA A 560 -22.51 -16.87 27.86
C ALA A 560 -24.00 -17.09 27.61
N ARG A 561 -24.36 -17.53 26.41
CA ARG A 561 -25.76 -17.72 26.00
C ARG A 561 -26.43 -18.84 26.79
N SER A 562 -25.75 -19.98 26.96
CA SER A 562 -26.26 -21.07 27.81
C SER A 562 -26.49 -20.61 29.26
N ALA A 563 -25.60 -19.79 29.83
CA ALA A 563 -25.82 -19.22 31.17
C ALA A 563 -27.04 -18.28 31.22
N LEU A 564 -27.19 -17.39 30.23
CA LEU A 564 -28.28 -16.41 30.17
C LEU A 564 -29.67 -17.07 30.03
N ASP A 565 -29.73 -18.20 29.34
CA ASP A 565 -30.96 -18.96 29.12
C ASP A 565 -31.23 -20.02 30.23
N GLY A 566 -30.34 -20.13 31.23
CA GLY A 566 -30.54 -20.98 32.41
C GLY A 566 -29.96 -22.40 32.30
N GLU A 567 -29.19 -22.70 31.27
CA GLU A 567 -28.49 -23.99 31.09
C GLU A 567 -27.18 -24.05 31.91
N GLU A 568 -27.30 -23.89 33.23
CA GLU A 568 -26.19 -23.72 34.18
C GLU A 568 -25.15 -24.84 34.10
N LYS A 569 -25.60 -26.09 33.91
CA LYS A 569 -24.71 -27.25 33.83
C LYS A 569 -23.77 -27.16 32.62
N LEU A 570 -24.31 -26.84 31.45
CA LEU A 570 -23.50 -26.71 30.23
C LEU A 570 -22.56 -25.50 30.34
N ALA A 571 -23.10 -24.36 30.76
CA ALA A 571 -22.31 -23.15 30.92
C ALA A 571 -21.13 -23.34 31.89
N GLY A 572 -21.37 -24.03 33.02
CA GLY A 572 -20.34 -24.38 33.99
C GLY A 572 -19.27 -25.33 33.42
N LEU A 573 -19.64 -26.31 32.57
CA LEU A 573 -18.68 -27.18 31.89
C LEU A 573 -17.82 -26.41 30.88
N LEU A 574 -18.42 -25.50 30.11
CA LEU A 574 -17.70 -24.62 29.19
C LEU A 574 -16.73 -23.70 29.92
N TYR A 575 -17.16 -23.10 31.04
CA TYR A 575 -16.29 -22.26 31.84
C TYR A 575 -15.17 -23.06 32.53
N LYS A 576 -15.45 -24.28 32.98
CA LYS A 576 -14.42 -25.18 33.49
C LYS A 576 -13.35 -25.42 32.42
N GLY A 577 -13.76 -25.75 31.18
CA GLY A 577 -12.84 -25.88 30.06
C GLY A 577 -12.05 -24.60 29.76
N TRP A 578 -12.72 -23.44 29.84
CA TRP A 578 -12.07 -22.14 29.69
C TRP A 578 -10.91 -21.96 30.68
N THR A 579 -11.15 -22.24 31.97
CA THR A 579 -10.16 -22.07 33.03
C THR A 579 -9.07 -23.15 33.05
N GLU A 580 -9.41 -24.43 32.83
CA GLU A 580 -8.45 -25.55 32.87
C GLU A 580 -7.44 -25.48 31.73
N TYR A 581 -7.86 -24.99 30.57
CA TYR A 581 -7.00 -24.82 29.39
C TYR A 581 -6.52 -23.37 29.21
N HIS A 582 -6.70 -22.52 30.24
CA HIS A 582 -6.20 -21.15 30.28
C HIS A 582 -6.54 -20.33 29.03
N LEU A 583 -7.77 -20.42 28.55
CA LEU A 583 -8.20 -19.71 27.33
C LEU A 583 -8.13 -18.18 27.50
N GLU A 584 -8.18 -17.67 28.73
CA GLU A 584 -7.91 -16.26 29.02
C GLU A 584 -6.48 -15.80 28.68
N ASN A 585 -5.53 -16.75 28.60
CA ASN A 585 -4.13 -16.51 28.29
C ASN A 585 -3.82 -16.72 26.81
N HIS A 586 -4.84 -16.88 25.97
CA HIS A 586 -4.66 -16.98 24.52
C HIS A 586 -3.81 -15.79 24.01
N PRO A 587 -2.80 -16.00 23.13
CA PRO A 587 -1.85 -14.95 22.74
C PRO A 587 -2.51 -13.65 22.26
N PHE A 588 -3.61 -13.77 21.54
CA PHE A 588 -4.43 -12.63 21.08
C PHE A 588 -5.02 -11.77 22.22
N LEU A 589 -5.44 -12.37 23.34
CA LEU A 589 -6.03 -11.64 24.47
C LEU A 589 -4.96 -11.00 25.36
N VAL A 590 -3.82 -11.68 25.49
CA VAL A 590 -2.66 -11.24 26.30
C VAL A 590 -1.88 -10.12 25.61
N SER A 591 -1.82 -10.11 24.28
CA SER A 591 -1.15 -9.04 23.51
C SER A 591 -1.78 -7.66 23.74
N GLY A 592 -2.98 -7.61 24.31
CA GLY A 592 -3.71 -6.36 24.50
C GLY A 592 -4.35 -5.85 23.21
N SER A 593 -4.54 -6.71 22.21
CA SER A 593 -5.20 -6.35 20.96
C SER A 593 -6.60 -5.77 21.20
N ASP A 594 -6.86 -4.64 20.56
CA ASP A 594 -8.18 -3.99 20.48
C ASP A 594 -8.87 -4.32 19.13
N GLU A 595 -8.36 -5.31 18.38
CA GLU A 595 -8.95 -5.76 17.11
C GLU A 595 -10.14 -6.70 17.32
N HIS A 596 -11.07 -6.73 16.37
CA HIS A 596 -12.16 -7.71 16.35
C HIS A 596 -11.58 -9.14 16.25
N PRO A 597 -12.03 -10.11 17.08
CA PRO A 597 -13.23 -10.09 17.93
C PRO A 597 -12.95 -9.95 19.45
N ALA A 598 -11.90 -9.21 19.86
CA ALA A 598 -11.54 -9.05 21.27
C ALA A 598 -12.71 -8.51 22.12
N GLU A 599 -13.46 -7.54 21.60
CA GLU A 599 -14.62 -6.95 22.26
C GLU A 599 -15.73 -7.98 22.51
N ILE A 600 -15.96 -8.91 21.58
CA ILE A 600 -16.97 -9.97 21.75
C ILE A 600 -16.48 -10.98 22.79
N LEU A 601 -15.21 -11.37 22.76
CA LEU A 601 -14.62 -12.28 23.74
C LEU A 601 -14.75 -11.73 25.16
N PHE A 602 -14.37 -10.46 25.39
CA PHE A 602 -14.51 -9.82 26.70
C PHE A 602 -15.97 -9.58 27.09
N TRP A 603 -16.83 -9.24 26.13
CA TRP A 603 -18.27 -9.13 26.37
C TRP A 603 -18.82 -10.45 26.89
N LYS A 604 -18.76 -11.52 26.09
CA LYS A 604 -19.42 -12.79 26.43
C LYS A 604 -18.78 -13.45 27.67
N TRP A 605 -17.46 -13.33 27.85
CA TRP A 605 -16.81 -13.75 29.10
C TRP A 605 -17.34 -12.97 30.31
N GLY A 606 -17.48 -11.66 30.19
CA GLY A 606 -18.07 -10.82 31.25
C GLY A 606 -19.52 -11.19 31.55
N SER A 607 -20.35 -11.44 30.53
CA SER A 607 -21.75 -11.83 30.69
C SER A 607 -21.89 -13.12 31.49
N TYR A 608 -21.07 -14.14 31.20
CA TYR A 608 -21.05 -15.37 31.99
C TYR A 608 -20.70 -15.10 33.47
N LEU A 609 -19.65 -14.31 33.72
CA LEU A 609 -19.21 -13.98 35.08
C LEU A 609 -20.28 -13.19 35.86
N LEU A 610 -20.97 -12.27 35.21
CA LEU A 610 -22.05 -11.49 35.81
C LEU A 610 -23.22 -12.40 36.20
N VAL A 611 -23.67 -13.28 35.30
CA VAL A 611 -24.78 -14.22 35.57
C VAL A 611 -24.42 -15.16 36.72
N ASN A 612 -23.17 -15.64 36.78
CA ASN A 612 -22.71 -16.55 37.83
C ASN A 612 -22.27 -15.83 39.13
N GLY A 613 -22.64 -14.57 39.32
CA GLY A 613 -22.44 -13.82 40.58
C GLY A 613 -21.06 -13.20 40.79
N SER A 614 -20.13 -13.38 39.86
CA SER A 614 -18.79 -12.76 39.88
C SER A 614 -18.81 -11.33 39.37
N ILE A 615 -19.60 -10.47 40.03
CA ILE A 615 -19.99 -9.15 39.50
C ILE A 615 -18.80 -8.26 39.16
N LYS A 616 -17.85 -8.08 40.09
CA LYS A 616 -16.70 -7.20 39.86
C LYS A 616 -15.88 -7.64 38.63
N ALA A 617 -15.55 -8.93 38.55
CA ALA A 617 -14.80 -9.49 37.44
C ALA A 617 -15.57 -9.37 36.11
N GLY A 618 -16.88 -9.64 36.12
CA GLY A 618 -17.73 -9.48 34.93
C GLY A 618 -17.80 -8.04 34.43
N GLN A 619 -17.93 -7.06 35.34
CA GLN A 619 -17.91 -5.64 35.02
C GLN A 619 -16.55 -5.19 34.46
N GLU A 620 -15.44 -5.71 34.98
CA GLU A 620 -14.10 -5.41 34.46
C GLU A 620 -13.95 -5.90 33.00
N LYS A 621 -14.49 -7.09 32.66
CA LYS A 621 -14.47 -7.58 31.28
C LYS A 621 -15.36 -6.75 30.36
N HIS A 622 -16.58 -6.41 30.78
CA HIS A 622 -17.44 -5.49 30.02
C HIS A 622 -16.77 -4.12 29.83
N ALA A 623 -16.12 -3.57 30.85
CA ALA A 623 -15.42 -2.29 30.74
C ALA A 623 -14.30 -2.36 29.68
N ARG A 624 -13.58 -3.47 29.58
CA ARG A 624 -12.59 -3.69 28.51
C ARG A 624 -13.24 -3.77 27.14
N ALA A 625 -14.34 -4.51 26.98
CA ALA A 625 -15.09 -4.57 25.73
C ALA A 625 -15.63 -3.20 25.29
N LEU A 626 -16.19 -2.42 26.22
CA LEU A 626 -16.70 -1.07 25.97
C LEU A 626 -15.60 -0.08 25.59
N LYS A 627 -14.41 -0.22 26.20
CA LYS A 627 -13.24 0.59 25.83
C LYS A 627 -12.89 0.39 24.35
N ILE A 628 -12.87 -0.86 23.88
CA ILE A 628 -12.64 -1.18 22.47
C ILE A 628 -13.77 -0.59 21.60
N CYS A 629 -15.03 -0.85 21.98
CA CYS A 629 -16.19 -0.43 21.20
C CYS A 629 -16.30 1.08 21.01
N PHE A 630 -15.94 1.85 22.04
CA PHE A 630 -16.05 3.32 22.03
C PHE A 630 -14.73 4.04 21.79
N ALA A 631 -13.66 3.32 21.42
CA ALA A 631 -12.35 3.91 21.14
C ALA A 631 -12.39 4.91 19.98
N SER A 632 -13.20 4.65 18.95
CA SER A 632 -13.37 5.51 17.78
C SER A 632 -14.84 5.87 17.55
N GLN A 633 -15.12 7.16 17.39
CA GLN A 633 -16.46 7.63 17.04
C GLN A 633 -16.80 7.43 15.55
N GLU A 634 -15.80 7.11 14.72
CA GLU A 634 -16.01 6.81 13.30
C GLU A 634 -16.49 5.37 13.06
N ASN A 635 -16.26 4.46 14.00
CA ASN A 635 -16.62 3.05 13.87
C ASN A 635 -18.04 2.81 14.41
N ASP A 636 -19.04 3.00 13.55
CA ASP A 636 -20.44 2.82 13.88
C ASP A 636 -20.77 1.38 14.28
N THR A 637 -20.16 0.39 13.61
CA THR A 637 -20.39 -1.02 13.90
C THR A 637 -19.99 -1.36 15.34
N LEU A 638 -18.76 -1.05 15.75
CA LEU A 638 -18.31 -1.25 17.13
C LEU A 638 -19.11 -0.40 18.13
N TYR A 639 -19.49 0.83 17.75
CA TYR A 639 -20.28 1.68 18.62
C TYR A 639 -21.65 1.05 18.96
N THR A 640 -22.32 0.47 17.96
CA THR A 640 -23.61 -0.22 18.19
C THR A 640 -23.45 -1.49 19.04
N ILE A 641 -22.34 -2.23 18.89
CA ILE A 641 -21.99 -3.35 19.78
C ILE A 641 -21.83 -2.87 21.23
N GLY A 642 -21.15 -1.74 21.45
CA GLY A 642 -21.00 -1.13 22.77
C GLY A 642 -22.34 -0.78 23.43
N VAL A 643 -23.29 -0.28 22.65
CA VAL A 643 -24.69 -0.05 23.10
C VAL A 643 -25.37 -1.37 23.50
N GLY A 644 -25.16 -2.45 22.74
CA GLY A 644 -25.62 -3.80 23.07
C GLY A 644 -25.03 -4.36 24.37
N ILE A 645 -23.73 -4.17 24.60
CA ILE A 645 -23.04 -4.58 25.84
C ILE A 645 -23.64 -3.87 27.06
N LEU A 646 -23.86 -2.55 26.97
CA LEU A 646 -24.47 -1.78 28.05
C LEU A 646 -25.89 -2.25 28.36
N ALA A 647 -26.67 -2.56 27.32
CA ALA A 647 -28.01 -3.14 27.50
C ALA A 647 -27.93 -4.51 28.20
N GLU A 648 -27.07 -5.41 27.75
CA GLU A 648 -26.97 -6.74 28.38
C GLU A 648 -26.52 -6.64 29.84
N GLN A 649 -25.53 -5.80 30.12
CA GLN A 649 -25.05 -5.55 31.48
C GLN A 649 -26.15 -5.00 32.38
N ALA A 650 -26.95 -4.04 31.89
CA ALA A 650 -28.10 -3.51 32.60
C ALA A 650 -29.13 -4.61 32.91
N ALA A 651 -29.43 -5.48 31.94
CA ALA A 651 -30.37 -6.57 32.14
C ALA A 651 -29.90 -7.54 33.23
N ILE A 652 -28.63 -7.94 33.22
CA ILE A 652 -28.09 -8.89 34.21
C ILE A 652 -28.05 -8.26 35.60
N LEU A 653 -27.61 -7.01 35.73
CA LEU A 653 -27.56 -6.32 37.03
C LEU A 653 -28.95 -6.07 37.61
N ALA A 654 -29.95 -5.82 36.76
CA ALA A 654 -31.35 -5.69 37.18
C ALA A 654 -31.89 -6.98 37.82
N GLN A 655 -31.51 -8.14 37.30
CA GLN A 655 -31.90 -9.45 37.87
C GLN A 655 -31.37 -9.66 39.29
N GLY A 656 -30.20 -9.09 39.61
CA GLY A 656 -29.63 -9.15 40.95
C GLY A 656 -30.33 -8.26 41.99
N GLY A 657 -31.39 -7.53 41.59
CA GLY A 657 -32.29 -6.82 42.49
C GLY A 657 -31.65 -5.65 43.25
N VAL A 658 -32.10 -5.43 44.49
CA VAL A 658 -31.68 -4.27 45.33
C VAL A 658 -30.16 -4.23 45.54
N LYS A 659 -29.50 -5.40 45.56
CA LYS A 659 -28.07 -5.54 45.83
C LYS A 659 -27.19 -4.77 44.83
N TYR A 660 -27.60 -4.70 43.56
CA TYR A 660 -26.81 -4.06 42.48
C TYR A 660 -27.54 -2.86 41.86
N LYS A 661 -28.45 -2.24 42.62
CA LYS A 661 -29.30 -1.14 42.15
C LYS A 661 -28.49 0.08 41.69
N ASN A 662 -27.36 0.35 42.33
CA ASN A 662 -26.53 1.52 41.99
C ASN A 662 -25.77 1.30 40.69
N GLU A 663 -25.18 0.11 40.53
CA GLU A 663 -24.48 -0.33 39.33
C GLU A 663 -25.43 -0.38 38.14
N TYR A 664 -26.62 -0.97 38.32
CA TYR A 664 -27.71 -0.97 37.33
C TYR A 664 -28.04 0.46 36.86
N LYS A 665 -28.30 1.39 37.79
CA LYS A 665 -28.61 2.78 37.44
C LYS A 665 -27.48 3.48 36.70
N SER A 666 -26.23 3.23 37.10
CA SER A 666 -25.05 3.77 36.43
C SER A 666 -24.95 3.28 34.99
N VAL A 667 -25.16 1.98 34.76
CA VAL A 667 -25.11 1.38 33.42
C VAL A 667 -26.29 1.86 32.56
N LEU A 668 -27.51 2.00 33.09
CA LEU A 668 -28.63 2.57 32.32
C LEU A 668 -28.37 4.00 31.88
N LYS A 669 -27.79 4.82 32.76
CA LYS A 669 -27.41 6.18 32.40
C LYS A 669 -26.39 6.17 31.26
N ALA A 670 -25.36 5.33 31.35
CA ALA A 670 -24.36 5.19 30.29
C ALA A 670 -24.98 4.70 28.97
N LEU A 671 -25.93 3.75 29.02
CA LEU A 671 -26.68 3.25 27.87
C LEU A 671 -27.44 4.40 27.19
N ARG A 672 -28.21 5.16 27.98
CA ARG A 672 -28.96 6.32 27.47
C ARG A 672 -28.04 7.34 26.81
N ASP A 673 -26.98 7.74 27.51
CA ASP A 673 -26.08 8.78 27.05
C ASP A 673 -25.38 8.35 25.75
N SER A 674 -25.00 7.07 25.65
CA SER A 674 -24.40 6.49 24.43
C SER A 674 -25.41 6.40 23.27
N LEU A 675 -26.66 6.01 23.56
CA LEU A 675 -27.72 5.95 22.55
C LEU A 675 -28.07 7.34 22.00
N ASN A 676 -28.19 8.34 22.87
CA ASN A 676 -28.41 9.72 22.45
C ASN A 676 -27.25 10.22 21.60
N LYS A 677 -26.01 9.90 21.97
CA LYS A 677 -24.83 10.24 21.19
C LYS A 677 -24.87 9.59 19.80
N LEU A 678 -25.19 8.30 19.71
CA LEU A 678 -25.36 7.60 18.42
C LEU A 678 -26.41 8.29 17.54
N LEU A 679 -27.62 8.50 18.07
CA LEU A 679 -28.74 9.06 17.31
C LEU A 679 -28.57 10.55 16.95
N SER A 680 -27.71 11.27 17.68
CA SER A 680 -27.33 12.64 17.36
C SER A 680 -26.22 12.77 16.31
N LYS A 681 -25.59 11.65 15.91
CA LYS A 681 -24.46 11.66 14.98
C LYS A 681 -24.93 12.12 13.59
N GLU A 682 -24.29 13.17 13.09
CA GLU A 682 -24.52 13.66 11.74
C GLU A 682 -24.12 12.60 10.69
N GLY A 683 -24.98 12.38 9.70
CA GLY A 683 -24.73 11.39 8.65
C GLY A 683 -24.91 9.93 9.08
N LEU A 684 -25.55 9.66 10.23
CA LEU A 684 -25.98 8.30 10.60
C LEU A 684 -26.94 7.75 9.53
N LEU A 685 -26.72 6.49 9.14
CA LEU A 685 -27.55 5.84 8.13
C LEU A 685 -29.01 5.70 8.59
N ILE A 686 -29.94 5.88 7.64
CA ILE A 686 -31.39 5.78 7.89
C ILE A 686 -31.76 4.40 8.44
N SER A 687 -31.13 3.33 7.95
CA SER A 687 -31.37 1.97 8.44
C SER A 687 -31.05 1.81 9.93
N LEU A 688 -29.93 2.37 10.40
CA LEU A 688 -29.56 2.40 11.81
C LEU A 688 -30.51 3.27 12.64
N THR A 689 -30.85 4.46 12.14
CA THR A 689 -31.83 5.34 12.79
C THR A 689 -33.16 4.60 12.99
N ASN A 690 -33.68 3.96 11.95
CA ASN A 690 -34.91 3.18 12.00
C ASN A 690 -34.81 1.99 12.96
N TYR A 691 -33.64 1.32 13.00
CA TYR A 691 -33.43 0.20 13.90
C TYR A 691 -33.48 0.61 15.38
N PHE A 692 -32.83 1.72 15.72
CA PHE A 692 -32.70 2.19 17.10
C PHE A 692 -33.81 3.17 17.54
N VAL A 693 -34.73 3.58 16.65
CA VAL A 693 -35.73 4.64 16.94
C VAL A 693 -36.60 4.36 18.17
N HIS A 694 -36.87 3.09 18.48
CA HIS A 694 -37.70 2.69 19.63
C HIS A 694 -36.92 2.56 20.94
N TRP A 695 -35.58 2.54 20.88
CA TRP A 695 -34.75 2.32 22.05
C TRP A 695 -34.79 3.46 23.08
N PRO A 696 -34.78 4.77 22.71
CA PRO A 696 -34.79 5.84 23.70
C PRO A 696 -36.01 5.80 24.61
N ALA A 697 -37.19 5.59 24.02
CA ALA A 697 -38.44 5.46 24.78
C ALA A 697 -38.41 4.26 25.73
N ALA A 698 -37.89 3.11 25.25
CA ALA A 698 -37.71 1.94 26.09
C ALA A 698 -36.75 2.23 27.25
N VAL A 699 -35.59 2.84 27.00
CA VAL A 699 -34.59 3.18 28.04
C VAL A 699 -35.16 4.16 29.07
N GLU A 700 -35.89 5.20 28.65
CA GLU A 700 -36.50 6.16 29.57
C GLU A 700 -37.62 5.56 30.44
N GLU A 701 -38.40 4.63 29.90
CA GLU A 701 -39.40 3.88 30.67
C GLU A 701 -38.73 3.08 31.80
N LEU A 702 -37.59 2.45 31.51
CA LEU A 702 -36.83 1.64 32.47
C LEU A 702 -36.15 2.48 33.56
N ILE A 703 -35.82 3.74 33.25
CA ILE A 703 -35.34 4.73 34.23
C ILE A 703 -36.48 5.18 35.14
N SER A 704 -37.66 5.41 34.56
CA SER A 704 -38.82 6.01 35.22
C SER A 704 -39.63 5.03 36.07
N ASN A 705 -39.69 3.75 35.69
CA ASN A 705 -40.57 2.77 36.34
C ASN A 705 -39.88 1.41 36.58
N PRO A 706 -39.31 1.14 37.77
CA PRO A 706 -38.40 0.04 38.02
C PRO A 706 -39.09 -1.31 38.36
N GLU A 707 -40.15 -1.75 37.66
CA GLU A 707 -40.66 -3.13 37.82
C GLU A 707 -39.64 -4.17 37.30
N PRO A 708 -38.90 -4.89 38.18
CA PRO A 708 -37.66 -5.57 37.79
C PRO A 708 -37.85 -6.63 36.69
N ASP A 709 -38.93 -7.42 36.76
CA ASP A 709 -39.11 -8.58 35.86
C ASP A 709 -39.52 -8.19 34.43
N LYS A 710 -40.34 -7.15 34.26
CA LYS A 710 -40.69 -6.63 32.93
C LYS A 710 -39.51 -5.89 32.28
N ILE A 711 -38.72 -5.19 33.10
CA ILE A 711 -37.50 -4.48 32.72
C ILE A 711 -36.46 -5.46 32.18
N VAL A 712 -36.17 -6.50 32.94
CA VAL A 712 -35.17 -7.51 32.58
C VAL A 712 -35.51 -8.13 31.22
N ARG A 713 -36.77 -8.53 30.99
CA ARG A 713 -37.20 -9.12 29.72
C ARG A 713 -37.06 -8.16 28.55
N ARG A 714 -37.45 -6.89 28.72
CA ARG A 714 -37.35 -5.87 27.66
C ARG A 714 -35.91 -5.51 27.33
N ILE A 715 -35.06 -5.25 28.33
CA ILE A 715 -33.65 -4.91 28.11
C ILE A 715 -32.91 -6.10 27.50
N ARG A 716 -33.16 -7.32 27.99
CA ARG A 716 -32.57 -8.53 27.42
C ARG A 716 -32.95 -8.70 25.95
N LYS A 717 -34.19 -8.38 25.57
CA LYS A 717 -34.63 -8.39 24.16
C LYS A 717 -33.91 -7.34 23.32
N LEU A 718 -33.69 -6.13 23.84
CA LEU A 718 -32.90 -5.08 23.17
C LEU A 718 -31.44 -5.50 23.00
N ALA A 719 -30.80 -5.99 24.07
CA ALA A 719 -29.42 -6.48 24.03
C ALA A 719 -29.27 -7.61 23.01
N HIS A 720 -30.20 -8.56 22.99
CA HIS A 720 -30.20 -9.67 22.06
C HIS A 720 -30.45 -9.24 20.61
N SER A 721 -31.09 -8.08 20.37
CA SER A 721 -31.35 -7.60 19.02
C SER A 721 -30.10 -7.00 18.36
N VAL A 722 -29.09 -6.58 19.11
CA VAL A 722 -27.83 -6.09 18.53
C VAL A 722 -27.07 -7.29 17.97
N PRO A 723 -26.74 -7.35 16.65
CA PRO A 723 -25.89 -8.38 16.08
C PRO A 723 -24.62 -8.50 16.94
N TYR A 724 -24.05 -9.71 17.08
CA TYR A 724 -22.84 -10.04 17.87
C TYR A 724 -23.01 -10.46 19.37
#